data_AF-A0A4R2JBZ8-F1
#
_entry.id   AF-A0A4R2JBZ8-F1
#
_cell.length_a   1.000
_cell.length_b   1.000
_cell.length_c   1.000
_cell.angle_alpha   90.00
_cell.angle_beta   90.00
_cell.angle_gamma   90.00
#
_symmetry.space_group_name_H-M   'P 1'
#
loop_
_entity.id
_entity.type
_entity.pdbx_description
1 polymer ?
#
loop_
_entity_poly.entity_id
_entity_poly.type
_entity_poly.pdbx_seq_one_letter_code
_entity_poly.pdbx_strand_id
1 'polypeptide(L)'
;MCSGGGNYERRPFEQPSEVADMVWWGIVLIVLAAVALVVGTGIRSVPPDMVGVVVKRFGPRRQDDDPLMSRPGSAGPQAAILPPDTVWWRPSVLFLVRYFPMVRVPSGTIGLVVARAGAVLPPGQSMARHVDCDHFRDGTRFLSEGGEQGRQLAVLTGGLYAINPALFDVITVLTTHAMEQVGLTADDLREVEIPVGMTGVVITHLGVIPADATMPGERVAGHESFQRPWVFLEAGGELGVQRETLAEGGRYAINPWFARVVLVPIRELIFEWSRATKSADSFDFGLDQIVIDVQGHVIRFDMLQTLQIPVAAAPGLVKRFGVGNDPALPIQRFAAQVLGTTVDAHFRRVSASFTFRDFIRDYDYIRLDLAAEIQASLASLGIVARTTTLLEFTADEPEFNMIRRQIAVQRERVELAAARLQELEAQRANARVRVDIEQQQAKVDEERRELEAIEAKVLMELLGTNEVVLERALSQAADIQVPYRVAEGSLNAVLQALPLTRIREMLASAVPAKRPDPAPVELDAAYRQNINGQAHIVLTLSGDGDPAAAILRAVPVSIYLASDVDAEAVEAAVLDLLDEAGIDITESKPAIVGSWLGLRLGRFRRHVTATEAGEVTARVERALQARLLDQPQADIDAKQAEAVARLIGALDKQSDACIQVGSLFLIKVGQRLVVRNLTPREMAFLGRNQTVLKDPEQVLDALEKMANPPANGQVPDLPGAQRPTLTDAPDPNAPQ
;
A
#
# COMPACT_ATOMS: atom_id res chain seq x y z
N MET A 1 -61.43 -123.07 -52.28
CA MET A 1 -61.15 -123.54 -50.90
C MET A 1 -60.22 -122.52 -50.27
N CYS A 2 -60.79 -121.51 -49.60
CA CYS A 2 -60.79 -121.29 -48.14
C CYS A 2 -59.89 -120.07 -47.87
N SER A 3 -60.42 -118.84 -47.81
CA SER A 3 -61.13 -118.20 -46.68
C SER A 3 -60.34 -118.24 -45.38
N GLY A 4 -59.89 -117.07 -44.94
CA GLY A 4 -59.31 -116.85 -43.62
C GLY A 4 -58.88 -115.39 -43.48
N GLY A 5 -59.81 -114.53 -43.08
CA GLY A 5 -59.62 -113.10 -42.90
C GLY A 5 -58.70 -112.73 -41.74
N GLY A 6 -58.20 -111.51 -41.79
CA GLY A 6 -57.42 -110.88 -40.73
C GLY A 6 -57.01 -109.47 -41.15
N ASN A 7 -57.95 -108.52 -41.05
CA ASN A 7 -57.66 -107.09 -41.17
C ASN A 7 -56.74 -106.68 -40.01
N TYR A 8 -55.50 -106.32 -40.31
CA TYR A 8 -54.63 -105.59 -39.40
C TYR A 8 -54.46 -104.16 -39.94
N GLU A 9 -55.21 -103.23 -39.37
CA GLU A 9 -54.98 -101.79 -39.53
C GLU A 9 -53.54 -101.46 -39.09
N ARG A 10 -52.70 -101.05 -40.04
CA ARG A 10 -51.44 -100.39 -39.73
C ARG A 10 -51.74 -98.98 -39.23
N ARG A 11 -51.78 -98.80 -37.91
CA ARG A 11 -51.62 -97.46 -37.33
C ARG A 11 -50.19 -96.98 -37.60
N PRO A 12 -49.97 -95.74 -38.07
CA PRO A 12 -48.64 -95.18 -38.15
C PRO A 12 -48.10 -95.01 -36.73
N PHE A 13 -46.87 -95.50 -36.52
CA PHE A 13 -46.11 -95.29 -35.30
C PHE A 13 -45.64 -93.83 -35.30
N GLU A 14 -46.46 -92.91 -34.76
CA GLU A 14 -46.00 -91.58 -34.36
C GLU A 14 -45.01 -91.76 -33.21
N GLN A 15 -43.72 -91.58 -33.49
CA GLN A 15 -42.69 -91.45 -32.45
C GLN A 15 -42.73 -90.04 -31.84
N PRO A 16 -42.45 -89.91 -30.53
CA PRO A 16 -42.85 -88.76 -29.73
C PRO A 16 -41.89 -87.57 -29.93
N SER A 17 -42.35 -86.52 -30.61
CA SER A 17 -41.66 -85.23 -30.63
C SER A 17 -41.81 -84.47 -29.31
N GLU A 18 -42.75 -84.83 -28.45
CA GLU A 18 -43.04 -84.10 -27.19
C GLU A 18 -41.85 -84.04 -26.23
N VAL A 19 -41.04 -85.11 -26.14
CA VAL A 19 -39.86 -85.13 -25.25
C VAL A 19 -38.73 -84.26 -25.83
N ALA A 20 -38.60 -84.25 -27.16
CA ALA A 20 -37.63 -83.40 -27.86
C ALA A 20 -38.04 -81.92 -27.74
N ASP A 21 -39.33 -81.62 -27.90
CA ASP A 21 -39.89 -80.27 -27.75
C ASP A 21 -39.75 -79.77 -26.30
N MET A 22 -40.00 -80.62 -25.30
CA MET A 22 -39.85 -80.26 -23.88
C MET A 22 -38.37 -80.02 -23.51
N VAL A 23 -37.44 -80.79 -24.05
CA VAL A 23 -35.99 -80.54 -23.90
C VAL A 23 -35.58 -79.25 -24.61
N TRP A 24 -36.12 -79.00 -25.81
CA TRP A 24 -35.82 -77.80 -26.59
C TRP A 24 -36.32 -76.52 -25.88
N TRP A 25 -37.56 -76.52 -25.39
CA TRP A 25 -38.11 -75.44 -24.57
C TRP A 25 -37.35 -75.25 -23.24
N GLY A 26 -36.94 -76.34 -22.60
CA GLY A 26 -36.08 -76.29 -21.41
C GLY A 26 -34.74 -75.59 -21.68
N ILE A 27 -34.08 -75.91 -22.81
CA ILE A 27 -32.85 -75.25 -23.25
C ILE A 27 -33.11 -73.76 -23.55
N VAL A 28 -34.19 -73.43 -24.26
CA VAL A 28 -34.56 -72.03 -24.57
C VAL A 28 -34.78 -71.22 -23.29
N LEU A 29 -35.44 -71.80 -22.28
CA LEU A 29 -35.73 -71.13 -21.01
C LEU A 29 -34.43 -70.91 -20.20
N ILE A 30 -33.51 -71.87 -20.21
CA ILE A 30 -32.18 -71.72 -19.59
C ILE A 30 -31.37 -70.63 -20.29
N VAL A 31 -31.38 -70.59 -21.63
CA VAL A 31 -30.70 -69.55 -22.41
C VAL A 31 -31.32 -68.17 -22.13
N LEU A 32 -32.65 -68.07 -22.07
CA LEU A 32 -33.34 -66.82 -21.70
C LEU A 32 -33.00 -66.37 -20.29
N ALA A 33 -32.97 -67.28 -19.32
CA ALA A 33 -32.58 -66.98 -17.94
C ALA A 33 -31.11 -66.52 -17.86
N ALA A 34 -30.20 -67.18 -18.60
CA ALA A 34 -28.80 -66.78 -18.69
C ALA A 34 -28.63 -65.41 -19.35
N VAL A 35 -29.37 -65.12 -20.43
CA VAL A 35 -29.38 -63.81 -21.10
C VAL A 35 -29.91 -62.73 -20.16
N ALA A 36 -31.03 -62.99 -19.48
CA ALA A 36 -31.60 -62.07 -18.50
C ALA A 36 -30.62 -61.79 -17.34
N LEU A 37 -29.90 -62.80 -16.88
CA LEU A 37 -28.85 -62.65 -15.85
C LEU A 37 -27.67 -61.80 -16.35
N VAL A 38 -27.21 -62.02 -17.60
CA VAL A 38 -26.12 -61.24 -18.20
C VAL A 38 -26.53 -59.78 -18.45
N VAL A 39 -27.77 -59.56 -18.91
CA VAL A 39 -28.32 -58.22 -19.12
C VAL A 39 -28.49 -57.48 -17.79
N GLY A 40 -29.11 -58.13 -16.79
CA GLY A 40 -29.36 -57.56 -15.47
C GLY A 40 -28.08 -57.24 -14.69
N THR A 41 -27.07 -58.12 -14.75
CA THR A 41 -25.75 -57.87 -14.12
C THR A 41 -24.84 -56.93 -14.93
N GLY A 42 -25.26 -56.53 -16.12
CA GLY A 42 -24.53 -55.63 -16.99
C GLY A 42 -24.83 -54.15 -16.76
N ILE A 43 -25.96 -53.82 -16.14
CA ILE A 43 -26.32 -52.43 -15.84
C ILE A 43 -25.49 -51.96 -14.64
N ARG A 44 -24.67 -50.92 -14.83
CA ARG A 44 -23.87 -50.30 -13.77
C ARG A 44 -24.01 -48.78 -13.84
N SER A 45 -24.25 -48.16 -12.70
CA SER A 45 -24.23 -46.70 -12.54
C SER A 45 -22.88 -46.25 -12.00
N VAL A 46 -22.34 -45.18 -12.58
CA VAL A 46 -21.15 -44.51 -12.06
C VAL A 46 -21.62 -43.41 -11.10
N PRO A 47 -21.18 -43.39 -9.82
CA PRO A 47 -21.50 -42.31 -8.90
C PRO A 47 -21.00 -40.94 -9.41
N PRO A 48 -21.58 -39.81 -8.96
CA PRO A 48 -21.26 -38.47 -9.46
C PRO A 48 -19.81 -38.02 -9.18
N ASP A 49 -19.19 -38.50 -8.09
CA ASP A 49 -17.82 -38.12 -7.69
C ASP A 49 -16.75 -39.15 -8.12
N MET A 50 -17.14 -40.10 -8.97
CA MET A 50 -16.29 -41.22 -9.36
C MET A 50 -16.17 -41.36 -10.87
N VAL A 51 -15.04 -41.88 -11.32
CA VAL A 51 -14.81 -42.33 -12.69
C VAL A 51 -14.80 -43.84 -12.76
N GLY A 52 -15.45 -44.41 -13.78
CA GLY A 52 -15.41 -45.85 -14.05
C GLY A 52 -14.27 -46.21 -14.98
N VAL A 53 -13.24 -46.88 -14.47
CA VAL A 53 -12.18 -47.47 -15.30
C VAL A 53 -12.60 -48.88 -15.73
N VAL A 54 -12.62 -49.12 -17.04
CA VAL A 54 -13.08 -50.38 -17.62
C VAL A 54 -11.90 -51.27 -17.98
N VAL A 55 -11.98 -52.55 -17.66
CA VAL A 55 -11.03 -53.59 -18.10
C VAL A 55 -11.81 -54.67 -18.84
N LYS A 56 -11.50 -54.88 -20.11
CA LYS A 56 -12.11 -55.95 -20.92
C LYS A 56 -11.34 -57.26 -20.68
N ARG A 57 -12.01 -58.30 -20.19
CA ARG A 57 -11.38 -59.58 -19.77
C ARG A 57 -11.00 -60.48 -20.93
N PHE A 58 -11.79 -60.48 -22.01
CA PHE A 58 -11.68 -61.43 -23.11
C PHE A 58 -11.69 -60.73 -24.47
N GLY A 59 -10.94 -61.24 -25.43
CA GLY A 59 -10.91 -60.76 -26.82
C GLY A 59 -9.48 -60.59 -27.37
N PRO A 60 -9.34 -60.37 -28.68
CA PRO A 60 -8.04 -60.04 -29.27
C PRO A 60 -7.59 -58.64 -28.82
N ARG A 61 -6.28 -58.47 -28.60
CA ARG A 61 -5.64 -57.15 -28.49
C ARG A 61 -5.25 -56.66 -29.88
N ARG A 62 -5.31 -55.35 -30.11
CA ARG A 62 -4.73 -54.80 -31.34
C ARG A 62 -3.22 -54.82 -31.23
N GLN A 63 -2.55 -54.94 -32.37
CA GLN A 63 -1.08 -54.98 -32.43
C GLN A 63 -0.45 -53.64 -32.01
N ASP A 64 -1.13 -52.53 -32.27
CA ASP A 64 -0.67 -51.18 -31.95
C ASP A 64 -1.13 -50.69 -30.56
N ASP A 65 -1.74 -51.56 -29.74
CA ASP A 65 -2.12 -51.20 -28.37
C ASP A 65 -0.90 -51.18 -27.46
N ASP A 66 -0.88 -50.23 -26.54
CA ASP A 66 0.13 -50.17 -25.48
C ASP A 66 0.00 -51.40 -24.54
N PRO A 67 1.11 -51.93 -24.00
CA PRO A 67 1.07 -53.05 -23.06
C PRO A 67 0.16 -52.80 -21.84
N LEU A 68 0.20 -51.59 -21.30
CA LEU A 68 -0.53 -51.18 -20.09
C LEU A 68 -1.94 -50.67 -20.40
N MET A 69 -2.16 -50.10 -21.59
CA MET A 69 -3.44 -49.51 -21.97
C MET A 69 -3.93 -49.88 -23.36
N SER A 70 -5.20 -50.25 -23.45
CA SER A 70 -5.87 -50.70 -24.67
C SER A 70 -6.87 -49.66 -25.17
N ARG A 71 -6.93 -49.46 -26.49
CA ARG A 71 -7.95 -48.60 -27.09
C ARG A 71 -9.36 -49.21 -26.92
N PRO A 72 -10.44 -48.42 -27.09
CA PRO A 72 -11.79 -48.93 -26.96
C PRO A 72 -12.03 -50.19 -27.81
N GLY A 73 -12.44 -51.27 -27.13
CA GLY A 73 -12.85 -52.53 -27.75
C GLY A 73 -11.80 -53.65 -27.77
N SER A 74 -10.52 -53.38 -27.53
CA SER A 74 -9.50 -54.44 -27.37
C SER A 74 -9.47 -55.01 -25.95
N ALA A 75 -8.86 -56.17 -25.75
CA ALA A 75 -8.76 -56.78 -24.42
C ALA A 75 -7.73 -56.07 -23.53
N GLY A 76 -8.00 -55.94 -22.23
CA GLY A 76 -7.14 -55.25 -21.27
C GLY A 76 -7.77 -53.97 -20.68
N PRO A 77 -7.00 -53.23 -19.86
CA PRO A 77 -7.40 -51.93 -19.32
C PRO A 77 -7.72 -50.96 -20.47
N GLN A 78 -8.88 -50.32 -20.42
CA GLN A 78 -9.32 -49.41 -21.47
C GLN A 78 -8.85 -47.99 -21.19
N ALA A 79 -8.43 -47.28 -22.25
CA ALA A 79 -8.10 -45.86 -22.19
C ALA A 79 -9.33 -44.98 -21.94
N ALA A 80 -10.48 -45.35 -22.53
CA ALA A 80 -11.75 -44.67 -22.29
C ALA A 80 -12.31 -44.96 -20.89
N ILE A 81 -12.78 -43.90 -20.23
CA ILE A 81 -13.48 -43.98 -18.96
C ILE A 81 -15.00 -44.00 -19.17
N LEU A 82 -15.71 -44.47 -18.15
CA LEU A 82 -17.14 -44.20 -18.01
C LEU A 82 -17.29 -42.86 -17.26
N PRO A 83 -17.93 -41.86 -17.86
CA PRO A 83 -18.14 -40.57 -17.21
C PRO A 83 -18.97 -40.71 -15.93
N PRO A 84 -18.79 -39.79 -14.96
CA PRO A 84 -19.59 -39.74 -13.74
C PRO A 84 -21.08 -39.57 -14.05
N ASP A 85 -21.92 -39.92 -13.08
CA ASP A 85 -23.38 -39.72 -13.12
C ASP A 85 -24.07 -40.30 -14.37
N THR A 86 -23.50 -41.38 -14.92
CA THR A 86 -24.01 -42.02 -16.14
C THR A 86 -24.26 -43.50 -15.90
N VAL A 87 -25.38 -43.99 -16.45
CA VAL A 87 -25.72 -45.42 -16.44
C VAL A 87 -25.21 -46.07 -17.72
N TRP A 88 -24.41 -47.12 -17.57
CA TRP A 88 -23.82 -47.84 -18.69
C TRP A 88 -24.15 -49.33 -18.62
N TRP A 89 -24.34 -49.93 -19.80
CA TRP A 89 -24.43 -51.38 -19.93
C TRP A 89 -23.06 -51.97 -20.28
N ARG A 90 -22.45 -52.67 -19.32
CA ARG A 90 -21.17 -53.39 -19.45
C ARG A 90 -21.28 -54.76 -18.76
N PRO A 91 -21.53 -55.86 -19.50
CA PRO A 91 -21.76 -57.18 -18.92
C PRO A 91 -20.56 -57.64 -18.07
N SER A 92 -20.85 -58.04 -16.83
CA SER A 92 -19.86 -58.39 -15.80
C SER A 92 -18.91 -59.53 -16.19
N VAL A 93 -19.37 -60.43 -17.05
CA VAL A 93 -18.58 -61.55 -17.59
C VAL A 93 -17.45 -61.04 -18.49
N LEU A 94 -17.72 -60.03 -19.32
CA LEU A 94 -16.77 -59.49 -20.30
C LEU A 94 -15.97 -58.28 -19.76
N PHE A 95 -16.56 -57.49 -18.87
CA PHE A 95 -16.00 -56.23 -18.40
C PHE A 95 -15.95 -56.14 -16.88
N LEU A 96 -14.75 -55.86 -16.35
CA LEU A 96 -14.55 -55.42 -14.98
C LEU A 96 -14.54 -53.90 -14.95
N VAL A 97 -15.43 -53.29 -14.17
CA VAL A 97 -15.44 -51.84 -13.94
C VAL A 97 -14.92 -51.59 -12.54
N ARG A 98 -13.92 -50.73 -12.40
CA ARG A 98 -13.38 -50.25 -11.14
C ARG A 98 -13.69 -48.77 -11.00
N TYR A 99 -14.16 -48.37 -9.83
CA TYR A 99 -14.48 -46.98 -9.54
C TYR A 99 -13.32 -46.32 -8.81
N PHE A 100 -12.96 -45.13 -9.25
CA PHE A 100 -11.94 -44.30 -8.62
C PHE A 100 -12.50 -42.90 -8.38
N PRO A 101 -12.06 -42.18 -7.34
CA PRO A 101 -12.46 -40.79 -7.14
C PRO A 101 -11.98 -39.93 -8.30
N MET A 102 -12.78 -38.92 -8.66
CA MET A 102 -12.35 -37.89 -9.61
C MET A 102 -11.14 -37.11 -9.10
N VAL A 103 -10.32 -36.62 -10.02
CA VAL A 103 -9.15 -35.81 -9.69
C VAL A 103 -9.60 -34.39 -9.38
N ARG A 104 -9.37 -33.96 -8.14
CA ARG A 104 -9.65 -32.60 -7.69
C ARG A 104 -8.36 -31.78 -7.61
N VAL A 105 -8.30 -30.71 -8.38
CA VAL A 105 -7.27 -29.68 -8.27
C VAL A 105 -7.86 -28.50 -7.51
N PRO A 106 -7.38 -28.19 -6.30
CA PRO A 106 -7.84 -27.01 -5.56
C PRO A 106 -7.63 -25.71 -6.35
N SER A 107 -8.51 -24.72 -6.13
CA SER A 107 -8.38 -23.40 -6.75
C SER A 107 -7.08 -22.71 -6.33
N GLY A 108 -6.41 -22.03 -7.26
CA GLY A 108 -5.11 -21.38 -7.03
C GLY A 108 -3.92 -22.35 -7.01
N THR A 109 -4.14 -23.62 -7.37
CA THR A 109 -3.10 -24.64 -7.49
C THR A 109 -3.17 -25.29 -8.87
N ILE A 110 -2.06 -25.90 -9.26
CA ILE A 110 -1.92 -26.65 -10.51
C ILE A 110 -1.79 -28.15 -10.22
N GLY A 111 -2.29 -28.97 -11.13
CA GLY A 111 -2.09 -30.41 -11.16
C GLY A 111 -1.09 -30.78 -12.25
N LEU A 112 -0.06 -31.54 -11.89
CA LEU A 112 0.91 -32.07 -12.86
C LEU A 112 0.50 -33.47 -13.29
N VAL A 113 0.66 -33.78 -14.57
CA VAL A 113 0.24 -35.06 -15.14
C VAL A 113 1.45 -35.87 -15.57
N VAL A 114 1.47 -37.15 -15.18
CA VAL A 114 2.44 -38.14 -15.63
C VAL A 114 1.69 -39.26 -16.34
N ALA A 115 1.96 -39.45 -17.63
CA ALA A 115 1.35 -40.54 -18.40
C ALA A 115 2.10 -41.86 -18.13
N ARG A 116 1.34 -42.91 -17.82
CA ARG A 116 1.88 -44.25 -17.55
C ARG A 116 2.00 -45.13 -18.79
N ALA A 117 1.25 -44.79 -19.84
CA ALA A 117 1.15 -45.55 -21.08
C ALA A 117 1.10 -44.60 -22.28
N GLY A 118 1.61 -45.04 -23.43
CA GLY A 118 1.79 -44.21 -24.61
C GLY A 118 3.06 -44.56 -25.38
N ALA A 119 3.38 -43.78 -26.39
CA ALA A 119 4.63 -43.92 -27.12
C ALA A 119 5.84 -43.76 -26.18
N VAL A 120 6.91 -44.50 -26.44
CA VAL A 120 8.12 -44.44 -25.62
C VAL A 120 8.79 -43.07 -25.80
N LEU A 121 9.05 -42.38 -24.69
CA LEU A 121 9.75 -41.10 -24.70
C LEU A 121 11.12 -41.25 -25.38
N PRO A 122 11.44 -40.44 -26.41
CA PRO A 122 12.73 -40.48 -27.08
C PRO A 122 13.90 -40.27 -26.11
N PRO A 123 15.04 -40.96 -26.31
CA PRO A 123 16.21 -40.78 -25.45
C PRO A 123 16.73 -39.35 -25.55
N GLY A 124 16.98 -38.71 -24.40
CA GLY A 124 17.47 -37.33 -24.30
C GLY A 124 16.37 -36.28 -24.06
N GLN A 125 15.09 -36.64 -24.16
CA GLN A 125 13.99 -35.79 -23.67
C GLN A 125 13.63 -36.14 -22.23
N SER A 126 13.32 -35.11 -21.44
CA SER A 126 12.88 -35.24 -20.04
C SER A 126 11.36 -35.08 -19.86
N MET A 127 10.66 -34.59 -20.90
CA MET A 127 9.21 -34.42 -20.93
C MET A 127 8.62 -34.91 -22.24
N ALA A 128 7.40 -35.43 -22.13
CA ALA A 128 6.56 -35.87 -23.22
C ALA A 128 6.00 -34.69 -24.02
N ARG A 129 5.83 -34.93 -25.32
CA ARG A 129 5.13 -34.03 -26.23
C ARG A 129 3.70 -33.75 -25.77
N HIS A 130 3.26 -32.51 -25.94
CA HIS A 130 1.87 -32.14 -25.70
C HIS A 130 0.93 -32.72 -26.76
N VAL A 131 -0.19 -33.27 -26.29
CA VAL A 131 -1.32 -33.72 -27.10
C VAL A 131 -2.59 -33.11 -26.52
N ASP A 132 -3.37 -32.44 -27.37
CA ASP A 132 -4.64 -31.86 -26.95
C ASP A 132 -5.70 -32.96 -26.82
N CYS A 133 -6.05 -33.32 -25.59
CA CYS A 133 -6.96 -34.41 -25.26
C CYS A 133 -8.02 -34.00 -24.22
N ASP A 134 -8.49 -32.75 -24.30
CA ASP A 134 -9.42 -32.14 -23.34
C ASP A 134 -8.93 -32.29 -21.90
N HIS A 135 -7.76 -31.71 -21.60
CA HIS A 135 -7.16 -31.72 -20.26
C HIS A 135 -7.03 -33.14 -19.68
N PHE A 136 -6.59 -34.09 -20.52
CA PHE A 136 -6.40 -35.51 -20.17
C PHE A 136 -7.68 -36.27 -19.77
N ARG A 137 -8.86 -35.71 -20.05
CA ARG A 137 -10.16 -36.39 -19.87
C ARG A 137 -10.37 -37.46 -20.94
N ASP A 138 -9.89 -37.23 -22.16
CA ASP A 138 -9.97 -38.20 -23.26
C ASP A 138 -8.66 -38.98 -23.45
N GLY A 139 -8.52 -40.07 -22.69
CA GLY A 139 -7.39 -40.99 -22.81
C GLY A 139 -7.32 -41.72 -24.16
N THR A 140 -8.44 -41.86 -24.89
CA THR A 140 -8.41 -42.51 -26.20
C THR A 140 -7.77 -41.61 -27.23
N ARG A 141 -8.16 -40.33 -27.23
CA ARG A 141 -7.56 -39.31 -28.08
C ARG A 141 -6.06 -39.20 -27.84
N PHE A 142 -5.65 -39.13 -26.57
CA PHE A 142 -4.24 -39.09 -26.17
C PHE A 142 -3.42 -40.23 -26.82
N LEU A 143 -3.87 -41.48 -26.72
CA LEU A 143 -3.15 -42.62 -27.31
C LEU A 143 -3.28 -42.69 -28.84
N SER A 144 -4.33 -42.13 -29.43
CA SER A 144 -4.53 -42.14 -30.89
C SER A 144 -3.71 -41.09 -31.62
N GLU A 145 -3.46 -39.95 -30.97
CA GLU A 145 -2.68 -38.83 -31.52
C GLU A 145 -1.18 -38.95 -31.19
N GLY A 146 -0.74 -40.08 -30.60
CA GLY A 146 0.67 -40.37 -30.34
C GLY A 146 1.20 -39.81 -29.03
N GLY A 147 0.35 -39.68 -28.00
CA GLY A 147 0.76 -39.29 -26.65
C GLY A 147 1.89 -40.16 -26.12
N GLU A 148 2.87 -39.51 -25.50
CA GLU A 148 4.09 -40.15 -25.01
C GLU A 148 4.02 -40.41 -23.51
N GLN A 149 4.64 -41.51 -23.06
CA GLN A 149 4.76 -41.83 -21.64
C GLN A 149 5.70 -40.85 -20.91
N GLY A 150 5.42 -40.58 -19.64
CA GLY A 150 6.24 -39.71 -18.78
C GLY A 150 5.59 -38.37 -18.41
N ARG A 151 6.42 -37.44 -17.92
CA ARG A 151 6.01 -36.11 -17.45
C ARG A 151 5.46 -35.28 -18.60
N GLN A 152 4.25 -34.74 -18.45
CA GLN A 152 3.59 -33.95 -19.49
C GLN A 152 3.91 -32.46 -19.34
N LEU A 153 3.93 -31.74 -20.47
CA LEU A 153 4.11 -30.28 -20.51
C LEU A 153 2.89 -29.51 -19.99
N ALA A 154 1.69 -29.99 -20.31
CA ALA A 154 0.45 -29.35 -19.91
C ALA A 154 0.11 -29.61 -18.43
N VAL A 155 -0.42 -28.57 -17.79
CA VAL A 155 -0.87 -28.59 -16.40
C VAL A 155 -2.39 -28.52 -16.32
N LEU A 156 -2.95 -29.04 -15.24
CA LEU A 156 -4.36 -28.90 -14.91
C LEU A 156 -4.56 -27.71 -13.98
N THR A 157 -5.43 -26.77 -14.35
CA THR A 157 -5.80 -25.65 -13.47
C THR A 157 -6.85 -26.10 -12.44
N GLY A 158 -7.16 -25.25 -11.45
CA GLY A 158 -8.19 -25.53 -10.45
C GLY A 158 -9.51 -26.02 -11.04
N GLY A 159 -10.01 -27.17 -10.56
CA GLY A 159 -11.19 -27.83 -11.11
C GLY A 159 -11.35 -29.29 -10.71
N LEU A 160 -12.44 -29.90 -11.16
CA LEU A 160 -12.72 -31.32 -11.01
C LEU A 160 -12.63 -32.00 -12.37
N TYR A 161 -11.81 -33.05 -12.46
CA TYR A 161 -11.51 -33.72 -13.72
C TYR A 161 -11.83 -35.23 -13.65
N ALA A 162 -12.58 -35.70 -14.65
CA ALA A 162 -12.76 -37.11 -14.90
C ALA A 162 -11.56 -37.65 -15.68
N ILE A 163 -10.49 -38.02 -14.99
CA ILE A 163 -9.25 -38.53 -15.58
C ILE A 163 -9.15 -40.03 -15.32
N ASN A 164 -8.57 -40.79 -16.24
CA ASN A 164 -8.31 -42.21 -16.07
C ASN A 164 -7.06 -42.43 -15.19
N PRO A 165 -7.18 -42.82 -13.89
CA PRO A 165 -6.02 -43.00 -13.01
C PRO A 165 -5.14 -44.21 -13.38
N ALA A 166 -5.62 -45.09 -14.26
CA ALA A 166 -4.80 -46.18 -14.75
C ALA A 166 -3.93 -45.76 -15.95
N LEU A 167 -4.24 -44.63 -16.61
CA LEU A 167 -3.48 -44.08 -17.74
C LEU A 167 -2.62 -42.89 -17.29
N PHE A 168 -3.14 -42.03 -16.41
CA PHE A 168 -2.49 -40.82 -15.94
C PHE A 168 -2.39 -40.81 -14.43
N ASP A 169 -1.19 -40.57 -13.91
CA ASP A 169 -0.96 -40.24 -12.51
C ASP A 169 -0.95 -38.71 -12.38
N VAL A 170 -1.89 -38.16 -11.63
CA VAL A 170 -1.99 -36.70 -11.40
C VAL A 170 -1.46 -36.37 -10.02
N ILE A 171 -0.47 -35.47 -9.99
CA ILE A 171 0.15 -34.96 -8.77
C ILE A 171 -0.50 -33.60 -8.46
N THR A 172 -1.09 -33.50 -7.28
CA THR A 172 -1.73 -32.27 -6.77
C THR A 172 -1.28 -32.00 -5.35
N VAL A 173 -1.56 -30.81 -4.82
CA VAL A 173 -1.31 -30.47 -3.41
C VAL A 173 -2.01 -31.39 -2.40
N LEU A 174 -3.04 -32.13 -2.83
CA LEU A 174 -3.76 -33.11 -2.00
C LEU A 174 -3.03 -34.46 -1.95
N THR A 175 -2.03 -34.68 -2.80
CA THR A 175 -1.36 -35.97 -3.00
C THR A 175 0.08 -35.93 -2.49
N THR A 176 0.25 -35.78 -1.17
CA THR A 176 1.56 -35.58 -0.51
C THR A 176 2.59 -36.65 -0.88
N HIS A 177 2.20 -37.93 -0.90
CA HIS A 177 3.14 -39.03 -1.17
C HIS A 177 3.69 -39.01 -2.60
N ALA A 178 2.87 -38.62 -3.59
CA ALA A 178 3.31 -38.54 -4.98
C ALA A 178 4.22 -37.32 -5.20
N MET A 179 3.99 -36.22 -4.46
CA MET A 179 4.83 -35.03 -4.51
C MET A 179 6.24 -35.31 -3.98
N GLU A 180 6.35 -35.97 -2.83
CA GLU A 180 7.63 -36.30 -2.18
C GLU A 180 8.51 -37.19 -3.08
N GLN A 181 7.91 -38.16 -3.78
CA GLN A 181 8.62 -39.04 -4.71
C GLN A 181 9.26 -38.30 -5.88
N VAL A 182 8.69 -37.16 -6.28
CA VAL A 182 9.19 -36.35 -7.40
C VAL A 182 10.02 -35.15 -6.90
N GLY A 183 10.18 -35.00 -5.59
CA GLY A 183 10.95 -33.92 -4.97
C GLY A 183 10.30 -32.54 -5.12
N LEU A 184 8.96 -32.48 -5.18
CA LEU A 184 8.20 -31.23 -5.27
C LEU A 184 7.61 -30.85 -3.90
N THR A 185 7.54 -29.56 -3.64
CA THR A 185 6.88 -29.00 -2.45
C THR A 185 5.46 -28.54 -2.77
N ALA A 186 4.66 -28.27 -1.74
CA ALA A 186 3.31 -27.73 -1.92
C ALA A 186 3.30 -26.35 -2.58
N ASP A 187 4.37 -25.57 -2.40
CA ASP A 187 4.50 -24.24 -2.97
C ASP A 187 4.83 -24.28 -4.47
N ASP A 188 5.56 -25.30 -4.93
CA ASP A 188 5.85 -25.51 -6.36
C ASP A 188 4.60 -25.83 -7.20
N LEU A 189 3.52 -26.28 -6.55
CA LEU A 189 2.24 -26.60 -7.17
C LEU A 189 1.20 -25.47 -7.03
N ARG A 190 1.59 -24.31 -6.48
CA ARG A 190 0.73 -23.13 -6.47
C ARG A 190 0.86 -22.37 -7.77
N GLU A 191 -0.21 -21.70 -8.18
CA GLU A 191 -0.10 -20.71 -9.25
C GLU A 191 0.86 -19.60 -8.82
N VAL A 192 1.71 -19.16 -9.75
CA VAL A 192 2.68 -18.11 -9.48
C VAL A 192 1.94 -16.78 -9.48
N GLU A 193 1.77 -16.20 -8.30
CA GLU A 193 1.23 -14.85 -8.12
C GLU A 193 2.37 -13.82 -8.12
N ILE A 194 2.21 -12.76 -8.91
CA ILE A 194 3.19 -11.68 -9.01
C ILE A 194 2.62 -10.46 -8.31
N PRO A 195 3.15 -10.08 -7.13
CA PRO A 195 2.68 -8.90 -6.43
C PRO A 195 2.88 -7.62 -7.24
N VAL A 196 2.08 -6.59 -6.95
CA VAL A 196 2.27 -5.25 -7.53
C VAL A 196 3.64 -4.69 -7.11
N GLY A 197 4.36 -4.07 -8.04
CA GLY A 197 5.72 -3.57 -7.85
C GLY A 197 6.81 -4.63 -8.02
N MET A 198 6.46 -5.84 -8.49
CA MET A 198 7.37 -6.94 -8.80
C MET A 198 7.16 -7.43 -10.24
N THR A 199 8.20 -7.97 -10.87
CA THR A 199 8.08 -8.72 -12.14
C THR A 199 8.63 -10.14 -11.97
N GLY A 200 8.03 -11.10 -12.67
CA GLY A 200 8.46 -12.50 -12.64
C GLY A 200 9.44 -12.78 -13.78
N VAL A 201 10.72 -12.95 -13.45
CA VAL A 201 11.72 -13.41 -14.42
C VAL A 201 11.61 -14.92 -14.57
N VAL A 202 11.42 -15.40 -15.80
CA VAL A 202 11.22 -16.83 -16.09
C VAL A 202 12.54 -17.48 -16.49
N ILE A 203 12.80 -18.66 -15.92
CA ILE A 203 13.98 -19.48 -16.18
C ILE A 203 13.50 -20.84 -16.66
N THR A 204 13.67 -21.11 -17.94
CA THR A 204 13.27 -22.37 -18.56
C THR A 204 14.33 -23.46 -18.36
N HIS A 205 13.87 -24.66 -18.06
CA HIS A 205 14.67 -25.89 -17.95
C HIS A 205 14.66 -26.71 -19.25
N LEU A 206 13.82 -26.32 -20.22
CA LEU A 206 13.69 -26.94 -21.53
C LEU A 206 13.78 -25.88 -22.62
N GLY A 207 14.40 -26.22 -23.74
CA GLY A 207 14.54 -25.33 -24.89
C GLY A 207 15.82 -25.61 -25.69
N VAL A 208 16.01 -24.84 -26.74
CA VAL A 208 17.24 -24.82 -27.52
C VAL A 208 18.35 -24.20 -26.68
N ILE A 209 19.57 -24.75 -26.74
CA ILE A 209 20.71 -24.15 -26.04
C ILE A 209 21.00 -22.79 -26.71
N PRO A 210 20.98 -21.67 -25.95
CA PRO A 210 21.19 -20.35 -26.52
C PRO A 210 22.59 -20.24 -27.13
N ALA A 211 22.70 -19.55 -28.26
CA ALA A 211 23.97 -19.34 -28.95
C ALA A 211 24.92 -18.44 -28.13
N ASP A 212 24.37 -17.42 -27.46
CA ASP A 212 25.08 -16.57 -26.51
C ASP A 212 24.62 -16.88 -25.09
N ALA A 213 25.50 -17.53 -24.32
CA ALA A 213 25.21 -17.88 -22.94
C ALA A 213 25.14 -16.67 -21.99
N THR A 214 25.57 -15.48 -22.41
CA THR A 214 25.62 -14.27 -21.56
C THR A 214 24.34 -13.46 -21.58
N MET A 215 23.56 -13.57 -22.66
CA MET A 215 22.33 -12.79 -22.86
C MET A 215 21.08 -13.57 -22.45
N PRO A 216 20.00 -12.88 -22.02
CA PRO A 216 18.70 -13.50 -21.84
C PRO A 216 18.12 -13.92 -23.20
N GLY A 217 17.41 -15.06 -23.20
CA GLY A 217 16.89 -15.66 -24.40
C GLY A 217 15.84 -14.81 -25.10
N GLU A 218 15.74 -14.96 -26.41
CA GLU A 218 14.88 -14.10 -27.24
C GLU A 218 13.39 -14.27 -26.94
N ARG A 219 12.60 -13.25 -27.28
CA ARG A 219 11.15 -13.28 -27.07
C ARG A 219 10.49 -14.17 -28.10
N VAL A 220 9.56 -15.00 -27.65
CA VAL A 220 8.80 -15.92 -28.47
C VAL A 220 7.32 -15.54 -28.36
N ALA A 221 6.55 -15.66 -29.44
CA ALA A 221 5.13 -15.28 -29.43
C ALA A 221 4.22 -16.50 -29.21
N GLY A 222 3.01 -16.27 -28.67
CA GLY A 222 1.91 -17.24 -28.69
C GLY A 222 1.84 -18.24 -27.53
N HIS A 223 2.81 -18.25 -26.60
CA HIS A 223 2.86 -19.18 -25.47
C HIS A 223 2.14 -18.71 -24.19
N GLU A 224 1.32 -17.65 -24.28
CA GLU A 224 0.48 -17.12 -23.19
C GLU A 224 1.24 -16.94 -21.86
N SER A 225 2.34 -16.19 -21.88
CA SER A 225 3.18 -15.97 -20.70
C SER A 225 3.69 -17.26 -20.06
N PHE A 226 4.09 -18.21 -20.90
CA PHE A 226 4.74 -19.49 -20.55
C PHE A 226 3.79 -20.54 -19.99
N GLN A 227 2.48 -20.27 -20.00
CA GLN A 227 1.43 -21.23 -19.62
C GLN A 227 1.20 -22.31 -20.68
N ARG A 228 1.67 -22.08 -21.92
CA ARG A 228 1.72 -23.08 -22.99
C ARG A 228 3.16 -23.44 -23.36
N PRO A 229 3.85 -24.28 -22.56
CA PRO A 229 5.23 -24.67 -22.82
C PRO A 229 5.48 -25.26 -24.21
N TRP A 230 4.52 -26.01 -24.75
CA TRP A 230 4.66 -26.64 -26.07
C TRP A 230 4.76 -25.60 -27.20
N VAL A 231 3.98 -24.52 -27.14
CA VAL A 231 4.07 -23.44 -28.13
C VAL A 231 5.43 -22.72 -28.04
N PHE A 232 5.92 -22.51 -26.82
CA PHE A 232 7.25 -21.92 -26.59
C PHE A 232 8.37 -22.79 -27.20
N LEU A 233 8.32 -24.10 -26.95
CA LEU A 233 9.33 -25.04 -27.46
C LEU A 233 9.26 -25.21 -28.99
N GLU A 234 8.06 -25.29 -29.56
CA GLU A 234 7.85 -25.41 -31.02
C GLU A 234 8.32 -24.16 -31.78
N ALA A 235 8.19 -22.98 -31.17
CA ALA A 235 8.66 -21.73 -31.74
C ALA A 235 10.15 -21.46 -31.50
N GLY A 236 10.91 -22.46 -31.02
CA GLY A 236 12.37 -22.39 -30.87
C GLY A 236 12.83 -21.72 -29.58
N GLY A 237 11.99 -21.69 -28.55
CA GLY A 237 12.31 -21.10 -27.25
C GLY A 237 13.61 -21.66 -26.65
N GLU A 238 14.39 -20.75 -26.06
CA GLU A 238 15.72 -21.07 -25.56
C GLU A 238 15.71 -21.59 -24.11
N LEU A 239 16.77 -22.28 -23.73
CA LEU A 239 17.02 -22.74 -22.37
C LEU A 239 17.58 -21.60 -21.50
N GLY A 240 17.05 -21.43 -20.29
CA GLY A 240 17.57 -20.52 -19.28
C GLY A 240 16.72 -19.27 -19.09
N VAL A 241 17.36 -18.16 -18.69
CA VAL A 241 16.67 -16.91 -18.36
C VAL A 241 16.11 -16.26 -19.63
N GLN A 242 14.82 -15.95 -19.61
CA GLN A 242 14.10 -15.39 -20.76
C GLN A 242 14.03 -13.86 -20.70
N ARG A 243 14.07 -13.20 -21.87
CA ARG A 243 13.91 -11.74 -21.97
C ARG A 243 12.48 -11.26 -21.74
N GLU A 244 11.50 -12.14 -21.98
CA GLU A 244 10.12 -11.89 -21.59
C GLU A 244 9.92 -12.21 -20.11
N THR A 245 9.31 -11.27 -19.39
CA THR A 245 8.96 -11.43 -17.99
C THR A 245 7.44 -11.49 -17.84
N LEU A 246 7.02 -12.06 -16.73
CA LEU A 246 5.63 -12.08 -16.32
C LEU A 246 5.24 -10.73 -15.71
N ALA A 247 4.06 -10.24 -16.08
CA ALA A 247 3.53 -8.95 -15.66
C ALA A 247 3.03 -8.99 -14.20
N GLU A 248 3.16 -7.85 -13.51
CA GLU A 248 2.69 -7.65 -12.15
C GLU A 248 1.16 -7.78 -12.01
N GLY A 249 0.68 -8.18 -10.85
CA GLY A 249 -0.75 -8.40 -10.57
C GLY A 249 -1.36 -9.63 -11.25
N GLY A 250 -0.58 -10.38 -12.04
CA GLY A 250 -1.01 -11.59 -12.72
C GLY A 250 -0.85 -12.84 -11.85
N ARG A 251 -1.68 -13.85 -12.16
CA ARG A 251 -1.55 -15.23 -11.67
C ARG A 251 -1.30 -16.14 -12.85
N TYR A 252 -0.26 -16.97 -12.77
CA TYR A 252 0.21 -17.78 -13.88
C TYR A 252 0.33 -19.25 -13.48
N ALA A 253 -0.31 -20.13 -14.23
CA ALA A 253 -0.18 -21.57 -14.07
C ALA A 253 1.09 -22.08 -14.79
N ILE A 254 2.24 -21.96 -14.13
CA ILE A 254 3.54 -22.36 -14.70
C ILE A 254 3.90 -23.77 -14.26
N ASN A 255 4.25 -24.63 -15.21
CA ASN A 255 4.74 -25.98 -14.91
C ASN A 255 6.15 -25.90 -14.29
N PRO A 256 6.35 -26.33 -13.02
CA PRO A 256 7.64 -26.20 -12.32
C PRO A 256 8.73 -27.09 -12.92
N TRP A 257 8.36 -28.17 -13.62
CA TRP A 257 9.35 -28.97 -14.34
C TRP A 257 9.83 -28.28 -15.63
N PHE A 258 9.04 -27.35 -16.19
CA PHE A 258 9.37 -26.62 -17.41
C PHE A 258 10.13 -25.33 -17.11
N ALA A 259 9.66 -24.55 -16.14
CA ALA A 259 10.27 -23.27 -15.81
C ALA A 259 10.10 -22.89 -14.34
N ARG A 260 11.07 -22.15 -13.81
CA ARG A 260 11.04 -21.51 -12.50
C ARG A 260 10.89 -20.00 -12.65
N VAL A 261 10.10 -19.38 -11.78
CA VAL A 261 9.92 -17.92 -11.75
C VAL A 261 10.66 -17.32 -10.56
N VAL A 262 11.40 -16.24 -10.81
CA VAL A 262 12.09 -15.45 -9.78
C VAL A 262 11.47 -14.05 -9.74
N LEU A 263 11.03 -13.63 -8.57
CA LEU A 263 10.42 -12.31 -8.38
C LEU A 263 11.52 -11.25 -8.23
N VAL A 264 11.42 -10.18 -9.01
CA VAL A 264 12.33 -9.03 -8.98
C VAL A 264 11.52 -7.75 -8.75
N PRO A 265 11.83 -6.95 -7.72
CA PRO A 265 11.16 -5.68 -7.48
C PRO A 265 11.52 -4.65 -8.55
N ILE A 266 10.50 -4.00 -9.09
CA ILE A 266 10.61 -2.92 -10.10
C ILE A 266 10.32 -1.53 -9.52
N ARG A 267 9.98 -1.49 -8.23
CA ARG A 267 9.87 -0.27 -7.43
C ARG A 267 11.24 0.33 -7.13
N GLU A 268 11.23 1.53 -6.57
CA GLU A 268 12.46 2.14 -6.05
C GLU A 268 12.97 1.34 -4.86
N LEU A 269 14.27 1.04 -4.91
CA LEU A 269 15.02 0.33 -3.89
C LEU A 269 16.02 1.30 -3.29
N ILE A 270 16.11 1.26 -1.96
CA ILE A 270 17.09 2.02 -1.19
C ILE A 270 18.10 1.01 -0.67
N PHE A 271 19.35 1.20 -1.03
CA PHE A 271 20.50 0.46 -0.52
C PHE A 271 21.23 1.36 0.46
N GLU A 272 21.49 0.83 1.65
CA GLU A 272 22.19 1.53 2.71
C GLU A 272 23.58 0.92 2.88
N TRP A 273 24.60 1.75 3.08
CA TRP A 273 25.89 1.33 3.61
C TRP A 273 25.95 1.87 5.03
N SER A 274 25.84 0.99 6.02
CA SER A 274 25.86 1.38 7.42
C SER A 274 26.35 0.25 8.31
N ARG A 275 26.62 0.59 9.57
CA ARG A 275 27.07 -0.37 10.58
C ARG A 275 25.92 -1.18 11.18
N ALA A 276 24.66 -0.86 10.85
CA ALA A 276 23.51 -1.53 11.43
C ALA A 276 23.48 -3.01 11.05
N THR A 277 23.09 -3.88 11.99
CA THR A 277 22.92 -5.30 11.70
C THR A 277 21.72 -5.49 10.78
N LYS A 278 21.96 -6.04 9.59
CA LYS A 278 20.92 -6.25 8.56
C LYS A 278 20.37 -7.66 8.63
N SER A 279 19.08 -7.81 8.32
CA SER A 279 18.46 -9.12 8.16
C SER A 279 19.03 -9.83 6.92
N ALA A 280 19.13 -11.16 6.97
CA ALA A 280 19.59 -11.99 5.85
C ALA A 280 18.72 -11.83 4.60
N ASP A 281 17.45 -11.45 4.75
CA ASP A 281 16.51 -11.24 3.65
C ASP A 281 16.62 -9.85 3.00
N SER A 282 17.40 -8.94 3.60
CA SER A 282 17.55 -7.58 3.10
C SER A 282 18.38 -7.55 1.81
N PHE A 283 17.99 -6.73 0.83
CA PHE A 283 18.71 -6.66 -0.46
C PHE A 283 20.12 -6.08 -0.33
N ASP A 284 20.38 -5.34 0.73
CA ASP A 284 21.63 -4.66 1.05
C ASP A 284 22.45 -5.39 2.14
N PHE A 285 22.14 -6.66 2.41
CA PHE A 285 22.81 -7.47 3.43
C PHE A 285 24.34 -7.51 3.27
N GLY A 286 24.85 -7.47 2.03
CA GLY A 286 26.28 -7.46 1.73
C GLY A 286 26.93 -6.07 1.65
N LEU A 287 26.23 -5.00 2.04
CA LEU A 287 26.74 -3.63 2.00
C LEU A 287 27.06 -3.13 3.41
N ASP A 288 28.33 -3.22 3.78
CA ASP A 288 28.84 -2.74 5.07
C ASP A 288 29.11 -1.22 5.05
N GLN A 289 29.27 -0.63 6.24
CA GLN A 289 29.73 0.76 6.37
C GLN A 289 31.05 0.95 5.62
N ILE A 290 31.16 2.07 4.91
CA ILE A 290 32.35 2.34 4.11
C ILE A 290 33.43 2.92 5.03
N VAL A 291 34.61 2.28 5.01
CA VAL A 291 35.76 2.63 5.84
C VAL A 291 36.96 2.89 4.95
N ILE A 292 37.56 4.07 5.08
CA ILE A 292 38.74 4.47 4.34
C ILE A 292 39.83 4.88 5.30
N ASP A 293 41.08 4.53 4.98
CA ASP A 293 42.27 5.13 5.59
C ASP A 293 42.85 6.22 4.66
N VAL A 294 42.87 7.47 5.11
CA VAL A 294 43.50 8.60 4.43
C VAL A 294 44.66 9.10 5.28
N GLN A 295 45.90 8.80 4.89
CA GLN A 295 47.12 9.19 5.61
C GLN A 295 47.18 8.73 7.08
N GLY A 296 46.72 7.52 7.38
CA GLY A 296 46.69 6.96 8.74
C GLY A 296 45.47 7.39 9.55
N HIS A 297 44.53 8.15 8.94
CA HIS A 297 43.30 8.60 9.58
C HIS A 297 42.14 7.80 9.02
N VAL A 298 41.49 7.02 9.89
CA VAL A 298 40.34 6.21 9.51
C VAL A 298 39.08 7.08 9.49
N ILE A 299 38.48 7.16 8.30
CA ILE A 299 37.24 7.87 8.03
C ILE A 299 36.16 6.84 7.73
N ARG A 300 34.99 7.01 8.37
CA ARG A 300 33.82 6.17 8.13
C ARG A 300 32.66 7.02 7.68
N PHE A 301 31.90 6.55 6.70
CA PHE A 301 30.70 7.25 6.25
C PHE A 301 29.63 6.25 5.87
N ASP A 302 28.41 6.69 6.08
CA ASP A 302 27.23 5.99 5.64
C ASP A 302 26.84 6.52 4.26
N MET A 303 26.15 5.69 3.49
CA MET A 303 25.72 6.06 2.15
C MET A 303 24.34 5.49 1.87
N LEU A 304 23.53 6.25 1.16
CA LEU A 304 22.24 5.81 0.65
C LEU A 304 22.26 5.89 -0.87
N GLN A 305 22.00 4.77 -1.52
CA GLN A 305 21.76 4.70 -2.96
C GLN A 305 20.31 4.34 -3.22
N THR A 306 19.59 5.24 -3.89
CA THR A 306 18.27 4.92 -4.43
C THR A 306 18.40 4.57 -5.91
N LEU A 307 17.82 3.44 -6.30
CA LEU A 307 17.81 2.98 -7.70
C LEU A 307 16.50 2.29 -8.03
N GLN A 308 16.22 2.15 -9.32
CA GLN A 308 15.08 1.40 -9.83
C GLN A 308 15.57 0.39 -10.86
N ILE A 309 15.08 -0.84 -10.78
CA ILE A 309 15.33 -1.90 -11.75
C ILE A 309 14.17 -1.91 -12.76
N PRO A 310 14.36 -1.47 -14.01
CA PRO A 310 13.30 -1.56 -15.02
C PRO A 310 13.01 -3.02 -15.37
N VAL A 311 11.77 -3.30 -15.80
CA VAL A 311 11.33 -4.65 -16.21
C VAL A 311 12.26 -5.27 -17.26
N ALA A 312 12.75 -4.46 -18.21
CA ALA A 312 13.66 -4.90 -19.27
C ALA A 312 15.05 -5.34 -18.76
N ALA A 313 15.51 -4.81 -17.63
CA ALA A 313 16.83 -5.11 -17.06
C ALA A 313 16.81 -6.32 -16.10
N ALA A 314 15.63 -6.65 -15.54
CA ALA A 314 15.48 -7.72 -14.55
C ALA A 314 16.01 -9.10 -15.04
N PRO A 315 15.74 -9.55 -16.28
CA PRO A 315 16.31 -10.79 -16.80
C PRO A 315 17.84 -10.80 -16.85
N GLY A 316 18.44 -9.69 -17.30
CA GLY A 316 19.90 -9.57 -17.39
C GLY A 316 20.57 -9.64 -16.02
N LEU A 317 19.94 -9.04 -15.00
CA LEU A 317 20.39 -9.10 -13.60
C LEU A 317 20.38 -10.55 -13.10
N VAL A 318 19.26 -11.25 -13.24
CA VAL A 318 19.12 -12.65 -12.79
C VAL A 318 20.11 -13.58 -13.51
N LYS A 319 20.31 -13.38 -14.82
CA LYS A 319 21.26 -14.16 -15.61
C LYS A 319 22.71 -13.97 -15.15
N ARG A 320 23.11 -12.74 -14.83
CA ARG A 320 24.49 -12.40 -14.43
C ARG A 320 24.84 -12.82 -13.01
N PHE A 321 23.96 -12.54 -12.05
CA PHE A 321 24.23 -12.77 -10.62
C PHE A 321 23.75 -14.14 -10.14
N GLY A 322 23.03 -14.87 -11.00
CA GLY A 322 22.54 -16.20 -10.75
C GLY A 322 21.39 -16.22 -9.75
N VAL A 323 20.86 -17.42 -9.53
CA VAL A 323 19.71 -17.68 -8.66
C VAL A 323 20.13 -18.65 -7.57
N GLY A 324 19.56 -18.49 -6.38
CA GLY A 324 19.69 -19.43 -5.28
C GLY A 324 18.36 -19.97 -4.81
N ASN A 325 18.36 -20.51 -3.60
CA ASN A 325 17.12 -20.87 -2.93
C ASN A 325 16.38 -19.60 -2.47
N ASP A 326 17.12 -18.57 -2.09
CA ASP A 326 16.56 -17.31 -1.63
C ASP A 326 16.22 -16.36 -2.79
N PRO A 327 14.99 -15.80 -2.83
CA PRO A 327 14.56 -14.90 -3.91
C PRO A 327 15.30 -13.56 -3.91
N ALA A 328 15.83 -13.12 -2.75
CA ALA A 328 16.61 -11.88 -2.63
C ALA A 328 18.05 -12.00 -3.16
N LEU A 329 18.57 -13.21 -3.31
CA LEU A 329 19.98 -13.47 -3.60
C LEU A 329 20.52 -12.81 -4.89
N PRO A 330 19.79 -12.79 -6.03
CA PRO A 330 20.30 -12.14 -7.24
C PRO A 330 20.57 -10.65 -7.02
N ILE A 331 19.70 -9.99 -6.25
CA ILE A 331 19.77 -8.55 -5.95
C ILE A 331 20.87 -8.28 -4.93
N GLN A 332 21.01 -9.14 -3.91
CA GLN A 332 22.09 -9.04 -2.94
C GLN A 332 23.47 -9.18 -3.58
N ARG A 333 23.62 -10.16 -4.49
CA ARG A 333 24.86 -10.33 -5.26
C ARG A 333 25.12 -9.15 -6.18
N PHE A 334 24.09 -8.65 -6.85
CA PHE A 334 24.20 -7.41 -7.62
C PHE A 334 24.69 -6.24 -6.74
N ALA A 335 24.08 -6.04 -5.58
CA ALA A 335 24.46 -4.97 -4.66
C ALA A 335 25.92 -5.11 -4.23
N ALA A 336 26.33 -6.27 -3.73
CA ALA A 336 27.70 -6.50 -3.28
C ALA A 336 28.73 -6.42 -4.43
N GLN A 337 28.45 -7.07 -5.57
CA GLN A 337 29.42 -7.24 -6.65
C GLN A 337 29.49 -6.05 -7.62
N VAL A 338 28.43 -5.22 -7.71
CA VAL A 338 28.43 -4.03 -8.59
C VAL A 338 28.53 -2.77 -7.75
N LEU A 339 27.58 -2.53 -6.85
CA LEU A 339 27.57 -1.30 -6.07
C LEU A 339 28.73 -1.28 -5.07
N GLY A 340 28.90 -2.35 -4.28
CA GLY A 340 29.99 -2.48 -3.33
C GLY A 340 31.37 -2.35 -3.99
N THR A 341 31.61 -3.09 -5.07
CA THR A 341 32.90 -3.02 -5.78
C THR A 341 33.18 -1.67 -6.43
N THR A 342 32.16 -1.00 -6.98
CA THR A 342 32.30 0.34 -7.58
C THR A 342 32.65 1.37 -6.51
N VAL A 343 31.88 1.35 -5.40
CA VAL A 343 32.10 2.24 -4.25
C VAL A 343 33.49 2.03 -3.66
N ASP A 344 33.90 0.78 -3.41
CA ASP A 344 35.22 0.47 -2.89
C ASP A 344 36.34 0.89 -3.84
N ALA A 345 36.15 0.73 -5.16
CA ALA A 345 37.13 1.14 -6.16
C ALA A 345 37.28 2.67 -6.21
N HIS A 346 36.17 3.41 -6.16
CA HIS A 346 36.18 4.87 -6.09
C HIS A 346 36.94 5.35 -4.86
N PHE A 347 36.59 4.85 -3.67
CA PHE A 347 37.18 5.31 -2.43
C PHE A 347 38.64 4.87 -2.23
N ARG A 348 39.06 3.75 -2.82
CA ARG A 348 40.49 3.39 -2.94
C ARG A 348 41.28 4.39 -3.78
N ARG A 349 40.68 5.00 -4.82
CA ARG A 349 41.34 6.07 -5.59
C ARG A 349 41.38 7.38 -4.83
N VAL A 350 40.28 7.71 -4.13
CA VAL A 350 40.20 8.91 -3.28
C VAL A 350 41.26 8.85 -2.18
N SER A 351 41.40 7.72 -1.49
CA SER A 351 42.38 7.58 -0.40
C SER A 351 43.83 7.68 -0.85
N ALA A 352 44.14 7.26 -2.09
CA ALA A 352 45.47 7.34 -2.66
C ALA A 352 45.82 8.77 -3.14
N SER A 353 44.82 9.56 -3.52
CA SER A 353 45.03 10.83 -4.25
C SER A 353 44.77 12.07 -3.41
N PHE A 354 43.90 11.98 -2.40
CA PHE A 354 43.49 13.11 -1.57
C PHE A 354 44.17 13.07 -0.20
N THR A 355 44.53 14.23 0.31
CA THR A 355 44.86 14.39 1.72
C THR A 355 43.59 14.58 2.55
N PHE A 356 43.67 14.42 3.87
CA PHE A 356 42.52 14.66 4.75
C PHE A 356 41.95 16.08 4.61
N ARG A 357 42.82 17.09 4.43
CA ARG A 357 42.38 18.49 4.23
C ARG A 357 41.66 18.69 2.90
N ASP A 358 42.17 18.07 1.83
CA ASP A 358 41.53 18.13 0.52
C ASP A 358 40.19 17.39 0.54
N PHE A 359 40.10 16.28 1.28
CA PHE A 359 38.87 15.52 1.48
C PHE A 359 37.75 16.38 2.12
N ILE A 360 38.08 17.18 3.15
CA ILE A 360 37.10 18.10 3.76
C ILE A 360 36.70 19.22 2.79
N ARG A 361 37.67 19.79 2.08
CA ARG A 361 37.43 20.94 1.20
C ARG A 361 36.59 20.56 -0.01
N ASP A 362 36.94 19.43 -0.62
CA ASP A 362 36.44 18.98 -1.92
C ASP A 362 35.40 17.85 -1.77
N TYR A 363 34.79 17.72 -0.58
CA TYR A 363 33.80 16.67 -0.26
C TYR A 363 32.62 16.65 -1.25
N ASP A 364 32.11 17.82 -1.66
CA ASP A 364 31.02 17.92 -2.63
C ASP A 364 31.44 17.42 -4.02
N TYR A 365 32.70 17.61 -4.40
CA TYR A 365 33.25 17.06 -5.63
C TYR A 365 33.29 15.52 -5.56
N ILE A 366 33.78 14.95 -4.45
CA ILE A 366 33.81 13.49 -4.23
C ILE A 366 32.40 12.89 -4.33
N ARG A 367 31.39 13.58 -3.77
CA ARG A 367 29.99 13.16 -3.86
C ARG A 367 29.48 13.10 -5.30
N LEU A 368 29.75 14.15 -6.08
CA LEU A 368 29.31 14.24 -7.48
C LEU A 368 30.04 13.22 -8.36
N ASP A 369 31.34 13.04 -8.14
CA ASP A 369 32.17 12.08 -8.89
C ASP A 369 31.73 10.63 -8.60
N LEU A 370 31.53 10.27 -7.33
CA LEU A 370 30.98 8.96 -6.94
C LEU A 370 29.60 8.70 -7.58
N ALA A 371 28.70 9.70 -7.53
CA ALA A 371 27.38 9.57 -8.13
C ALA A 371 27.46 9.33 -9.65
N ALA A 372 28.34 10.04 -10.35
CA ALA A 372 28.57 9.85 -11.78
C ALA A 372 29.13 8.47 -12.12
N GLU A 373 30.08 7.96 -11.32
CA GLU A 373 30.63 6.62 -11.50
C GLU A 373 29.59 5.52 -11.28
N ILE A 374 28.80 5.62 -10.20
CA ILE A 374 27.73 4.66 -9.93
C ILE A 374 26.69 4.71 -11.05
N GLN A 375 26.31 5.90 -11.49
CA GLN A 375 25.38 6.06 -12.60
C GLN A 375 25.91 5.40 -13.88
N ALA A 376 27.19 5.56 -14.22
CA ALA A 376 27.81 4.92 -15.37
C ALA A 376 27.82 3.39 -15.25
N SER A 377 28.20 2.85 -14.08
CA SER A 377 28.20 1.41 -13.81
C SER A 377 26.78 0.82 -13.93
N LEU A 378 25.77 1.49 -13.37
CA LEU A 378 24.38 1.04 -13.42
C LEU A 378 23.76 1.16 -14.82
N ALA A 379 24.09 2.22 -15.55
CA ALA A 379 23.60 2.41 -16.92
C ALA A 379 24.05 1.29 -17.86
N SER A 380 25.25 0.74 -17.67
CA SER A 380 25.74 -0.41 -18.46
C SER A 380 24.89 -1.68 -18.30
N LEU A 381 24.13 -1.77 -17.21
CA LEU A 381 23.20 -2.87 -16.89
C LEU A 381 21.75 -2.54 -17.24
N GLY A 382 21.47 -1.33 -17.73
CA GLY A 382 20.11 -0.84 -17.95
C GLY A 382 19.34 -0.52 -16.66
N ILE A 383 20.04 -0.32 -15.53
CA ILE A 383 19.46 0.01 -14.23
C ILE A 383 19.47 1.53 -14.06
N VAL A 384 18.39 2.10 -13.51
CA VAL A 384 18.24 3.55 -13.37
C VAL A 384 18.66 3.97 -11.96
N ALA A 385 19.75 4.73 -11.87
CA ALA A 385 20.12 5.42 -10.64
C ALA A 385 19.19 6.62 -10.42
N ARG A 386 18.64 6.78 -9.21
CA ARG A 386 17.80 7.92 -8.84
C ARG A 386 18.60 8.96 -8.09
N THR A 387 19.09 8.59 -6.91
CA THR A 387 19.77 9.51 -5.99
C THR A 387 20.90 8.78 -5.30
N THR A 388 22.05 9.43 -5.22
CA THR A 388 23.22 8.97 -4.47
C THR A 388 23.50 9.98 -3.37
N THR A 389 23.29 9.58 -2.12
CA THR A 389 23.52 10.43 -0.96
C THR A 389 24.63 9.86 -0.12
N LEU A 390 25.81 10.48 -0.21
CA LEU A 390 26.86 10.27 0.77
C LEU A 390 26.49 11.02 2.04
N LEU A 391 26.34 10.28 3.14
CA LEU A 391 26.06 10.87 4.45
C LEU A 391 27.36 11.38 5.06
N GLU A 392 27.19 12.21 6.08
CA GLU A 392 28.28 12.84 6.80
C GLU A 392 29.30 11.83 7.33
N PHE A 393 30.58 12.11 7.13
CA PHE A 393 31.65 11.23 7.58
C PHE A 393 32.03 11.47 9.06
N THR A 394 32.49 10.42 9.73
CA THR A 394 33.04 10.44 11.08
C THR A 394 34.51 10.01 11.04
N ALA A 395 35.37 10.75 11.74
CA ALA A 395 36.78 10.36 11.93
C ALA A 395 36.96 9.80 13.35
N ASP A 396 37.90 8.85 13.51
CA ASP A 396 38.22 8.27 14.82
C ASP A 396 38.82 9.30 15.80
N GLU A 397 39.50 10.32 15.28
CA GLU A 397 40.16 11.32 16.11
C GLU A 397 39.25 12.54 16.35
N PRO A 398 38.97 12.89 17.64
CA PRO A 398 37.94 13.86 17.99
C PRO A 398 38.26 15.29 17.55
N GLU A 399 39.54 15.65 17.42
CA GLU A 399 39.96 16.99 16.99
C GLU A 399 39.49 17.32 15.57
N PHE A 400 39.46 16.34 14.67
CA PHE A 400 39.00 16.56 13.31
C PHE A 400 37.49 16.69 13.20
N ASN A 401 36.74 15.96 14.04
CA ASN A 401 35.30 16.17 14.18
C ASN A 401 35.00 17.59 14.70
N MET A 402 35.87 18.18 15.53
CA MET A 402 35.75 19.58 15.97
C MET A 402 36.07 20.59 14.86
N ILE A 403 37.18 20.41 14.12
CA ILE A 403 37.56 21.28 13.00
C ILE A 403 36.43 21.33 11.96
N ARG A 404 35.81 20.18 11.68
CA ARG A 404 34.65 20.07 10.80
C ARG A 404 33.46 20.90 11.30
N ARG A 405 33.09 20.77 12.58
CA ARG A 405 32.01 21.58 13.19
C ARG A 405 32.30 23.08 13.07
N GLN A 406 33.56 23.48 13.25
CA GLN A 406 33.97 24.88 13.11
C GLN A 406 33.82 25.38 11.67
N ILE A 407 34.22 24.59 10.66
CA ILE A 407 34.07 24.96 9.24
C ILE A 407 32.58 25.07 8.86
N ALA A 408 31.73 24.16 9.34
CA ALA A 408 30.29 24.22 9.10
C ALA A 408 29.67 25.50 9.70
N VAL A 409 29.99 25.82 10.95
CA VAL A 409 29.53 27.05 11.63
C VAL A 409 30.05 28.30 10.91
N GLN A 410 31.27 28.29 10.39
CA GLN A 410 31.81 29.40 9.62
C GLN A 410 31.08 29.60 8.29
N ARG A 411 30.77 28.52 7.56
CA ARG A 411 29.99 28.60 6.31
C ARG A 411 28.58 29.14 6.57
N GLU A 412 27.89 28.63 7.59
CA GLU A 412 26.55 29.11 7.97
C GLU A 412 26.56 30.61 8.30
N ARG A 413 27.59 31.09 9.01
CA ARG A 413 27.77 32.53 9.26
C ARG A 413 27.94 33.35 7.99
N VAL A 414 28.67 32.84 7.01
CA VAL A 414 28.86 33.53 5.72
C VAL A 414 27.55 33.58 4.93
N GLU A 415 26.79 32.48 4.91
CA GLU A 415 25.47 32.44 4.25
C GLU A 415 24.46 33.38 4.90
N LEU A 416 24.37 33.38 6.24
CA LEU A 416 23.53 34.32 6.98
C LEU A 416 23.94 35.77 6.73
N ALA A 417 25.25 36.05 6.65
CA ALA A 417 25.74 37.39 6.33
C ALA A 417 25.39 37.81 4.91
N ALA A 418 25.46 36.90 3.94
CA ALA A 418 25.07 37.16 2.55
C ALA A 418 23.56 37.39 2.41
N ALA A 419 22.72 36.55 3.05
CA ALA A 419 21.28 36.74 3.08
C ALA A 419 20.90 38.07 3.73
N ARG A 420 21.58 38.44 4.83
CA ARG A 420 21.37 39.72 5.50
C ARG A 420 21.77 40.91 4.63
N LEU A 421 22.84 40.79 3.85
CA LEU A 421 23.25 41.81 2.90
C LEU A 421 22.15 42.03 1.84
N GLN A 422 21.62 40.94 1.30
CA GLN A 422 20.58 40.97 0.27
C GLN A 422 19.28 41.62 0.78
N GLU A 423 18.89 41.32 2.03
CA GLU A 423 17.74 41.96 2.68
C GLU A 423 17.95 43.49 2.82
N LEU A 424 19.14 43.92 3.25
CA LEU A 424 19.47 45.34 3.39
C LEU A 424 19.50 46.06 2.03
N GLU A 425 19.95 45.38 0.98
CA GLU A 425 19.91 45.91 -0.39
C GLU A 425 18.47 46.06 -0.88
N ALA A 426 17.60 45.07 -0.62
CA ALA A 426 16.18 45.15 -0.94
C ALA A 426 15.49 46.29 -0.16
N GLN A 427 15.80 46.46 1.13
CA GLN A 427 15.29 47.58 1.93
C GLN A 427 15.74 48.93 1.37
N ARG A 428 17.01 49.06 0.96
CA ARG A 428 17.51 50.27 0.30
C ARG A 428 16.84 50.54 -1.05
N ALA A 429 16.59 49.51 -1.85
CA ALA A 429 15.87 49.64 -3.11
C ALA A 429 14.43 50.10 -2.87
N ASN A 430 13.72 49.48 -1.93
CA ASN A 430 12.36 49.86 -1.56
C ASN A 430 12.29 51.30 -1.01
N ALA A 431 13.27 51.72 -0.21
CA ALA A 431 13.35 53.09 0.28
C ALA A 431 13.56 54.11 -0.85
N ARG A 432 14.36 53.79 -1.87
CA ARG A 432 14.54 54.65 -3.05
C ARG A 432 13.24 54.78 -3.85
N VAL A 433 12.59 53.66 -4.12
CA VAL A 433 11.31 53.64 -4.85
C VAL A 433 10.26 54.46 -4.10
N ARG A 434 10.20 54.39 -2.77
CA ARG A 434 9.32 55.25 -1.96
C ARG A 434 9.58 56.74 -2.16
N VAL A 435 10.85 57.16 -2.14
CA VAL A 435 11.21 58.57 -2.36
C VAL A 435 10.81 59.03 -3.76
N ASP A 436 10.99 58.19 -4.77
CA ASP A 436 10.60 58.51 -6.15
C ASP A 436 9.06 58.62 -6.30
N ILE A 437 8.30 57.74 -5.64
CA ILE A 437 6.83 57.81 -5.59
C ILE A 437 6.39 59.11 -4.91
N GLU A 438 6.98 59.46 -3.77
CA GLU A 438 6.67 60.71 -3.06
C GLU A 438 6.96 61.95 -3.93
N GLN A 439 8.03 61.95 -4.72
CA GLN A 439 8.34 63.03 -5.67
C GLN A 439 7.35 63.09 -6.84
N GLN A 440 6.92 61.95 -7.38
CA GLN A 440 5.94 61.90 -8.45
C GLN A 440 4.56 62.36 -7.97
N GLN A 441 4.15 61.94 -6.77
CA GLN A 441 2.90 62.38 -6.15
C GLN A 441 2.89 63.89 -5.93
N ALA A 442 4.00 64.46 -5.43
CA ALA A 442 4.10 65.92 -5.26
C ALA A 442 3.94 66.68 -6.59
N LYS A 443 4.49 66.18 -7.69
CA LYS A 443 4.30 66.77 -9.03
C LYS A 443 2.86 66.67 -9.53
N VAL A 444 2.23 65.51 -9.34
CA VAL A 444 0.82 65.31 -9.72
C VAL A 444 -0.09 66.21 -8.91
N ASP A 445 0.16 66.37 -7.61
CA ASP A 445 -0.61 67.27 -6.75
C ASP A 445 -0.44 68.75 -7.15
N GLU A 446 0.75 69.14 -7.59
CA GLU A 446 1.01 70.47 -8.12
C GLU A 446 0.23 70.72 -9.42
N GLU A 447 0.29 69.80 -10.39
CA GLU A 447 -0.49 69.87 -11.63
C GLU A 447 -2.00 69.88 -11.38
N ARG A 448 -2.49 69.09 -10.40
CA ARG A 448 -3.92 69.02 -10.05
C ARG A 448 -4.41 70.34 -9.47
N ARG A 449 -3.61 71.00 -8.62
CA ARG A 449 -3.94 72.34 -8.08
C ARG A 449 -3.95 73.40 -9.18
N GLU A 450 -3.04 73.32 -10.16
CA GLU A 450 -3.06 74.22 -11.31
C GLU A 450 -4.31 74.01 -12.17
N LEU A 451 -4.70 72.75 -12.42
CA LEU A 451 -5.94 72.40 -13.11
C LEU A 451 -7.18 72.91 -12.37
N GLU A 452 -7.27 72.71 -11.05
CA GLU A 452 -8.37 73.22 -10.22
C GLU A 452 -8.45 74.76 -10.24
N ALA A 453 -7.30 75.44 -10.28
CA ALA A 453 -7.26 76.91 -10.41
C ALA A 453 -7.70 77.38 -11.80
N ILE A 454 -7.34 76.67 -12.86
CA ILE A 454 -7.79 76.95 -14.24
C ILE A 454 -9.28 76.66 -14.38
N GLU A 455 -9.76 75.54 -13.86
CA GLU A 455 -11.19 75.19 -13.85
C GLU A 455 -12.02 76.23 -13.11
N ALA A 456 -11.57 76.65 -11.91
CA ALA A 456 -12.21 77.74 -11.18
C ALA A 456 -12.24 79.05 -11.99
N LYS A 457 -11.21 79.32 -12.78
CA LYS A 457 -11.14 80.50 -13.65
C LYS A 457 -12.08 80.41 -14.86
N VAL A 458 -12.16 79.24 -15.50
CA VAL A 458 -13.05 78.98 -16.64
C VAL A 458 -14.52 79.00 -16.19
N LEU A 459 -14.84 78.42 -15.03
CA LEU A 459 -16.17 78.52 -14.42
C LEU A 459 -16.56 79.98 -14.13
N MET A 460 -15.61 80.80 -13.65
CA MET A 460 -15.83 82.24 -13.44
C MET A 460 -16.11 83.01 -14.75
N GLU A 461 -15.51 82.62 -15.87
CA GLU A 461 -15.73 83.24 -17.19
C GLU A 461 -17.06 82.83 -17.86
N LEU A 462 -17.54 81.60 -17.64
CA LEU A 462 -18.75 81.08 -18.30
C LEU A 462 -20.07 81.37 -17.55
N LEU A 463 -20.05 81.49 -16.21
CA LEU A 463 -21.28 81.53 -15.39
C LEU A 463 -21.56 82.89 -14.69
N GLY A 464 -20.63 83.85 -14.75
CA GLY A 464 -20.78 85.12 -14.05
C GLY A 464 -20.67 84.99 -12.53
N THR A 465 -20.24 86.07 -11.86
CA THR A 465 -19.70 86.09 -10.50
C THR A 465 -20.66 85.61 -9.39
N ASN A 466 -21.96 85.51 -9.67
CA ASN A 466 -22.98 85.20 -8.67
C ASN A 466 -23.40 83.72 -8.62
N GLU A 467 -23.14 82.90 -9.65
CA GLU A 467 -23.62 81.50 -9.69
C GLU A 467 -22.57 80.50 -9.15
N VAL A 468 -21.27 80.73 -9.38
CA VAL A 468 -20.16 79.84 -8.94
C VAL A 468 -20.01 79.82 -7.41
N VAL A 469 -20.37 80.92 -6.73
CA VAL A 469 -20.41 80.99 -5.27
C VAL A 469 -21.55 80.14 -4.71
N LEU A 470 -22.70 80.08 -5.41
CA LEU A 470 -23.86 79.29 -4.98
C LEU A 470 -23.60 77.79 -5.15
N GLU A 471 -22.98 77.36 -6.25
CA GLU A 471 -22.67 75.94 -6.48
C GLU A 471 -21.59 75.42 -5.51
N ARG A 472 -20.52 76.20 -5.28
CA ARG A 472 -19.44 75.84 -4.33
C ARG A 472 -19.91 75.92 -2.87
N ALA A 473 -20.85 76.81 -2.55
CA ALA A 473 -21.49 76.86 -1.23
C ALA A 473 -22.47 75.69 -1.02
N LEU A 474 -23.18 75.23 -2.06
CA LEU A 474 -24.06 74.06 -1.98
C LEU A 474 -23.27 72.74 -1.89
N SER A 475 -22.13 72.61 -2.58
CA SER A 475 -21.27 71.42 -2.46
C SER A 475 -20.57 71.34 -1.09
N GLN A 476 -20.11 72.46 -0.54
CA GLN A 476 -19.56 72.51 0.83
C GLN A 476 -20.63 72.38 1.91
N ALA A 477 -21.88 72.77 1.65
CA ALA A 477 -23.00 72.56 2.56
C ALA A 477 -23.51 71.10 2.58
N ALA A 478 -23.22 70.30 1.55
CA ALA A 478 -23.56 68.88 1.52
C ALA A 478 -22.64 68.00 2.41
N ASP A 479 -21.42 68.47 2.71
CA ASP A 479 -20.43 67.76 3.53
C ASP A 479 -20.50 68.09 5.04
N ILE A 480 -21.43 68.97 5.47
CA ILE A 480 -21.58 69.33 6.90
C ILE A 480 -22.84 68.66 7.47
N GLN A 481 -22.65 67.51 8.11
CA GLN A 481 -23.66 66.89 8.98
C GLN A 481 -23.93 67.77 10.20
N VAL A 482 -25.18 68.22 10.36
CA VAL A 482 -25.64 68.96 11.54
C VAL A 482 -26.35 67.99 12.51
N PRO A 483 -25.87 67.83 13.76
CA PRO A 483 -26.71 67.35 14.85
C PRO A 483 -27.28 68.53 15.65
N TYR A 484 -28.61 68.57 15.74
CA TYR A 484 -29.40 69.35 16.70
C TYR A 484 -29.26 68.69 18.11
N ARG A 485 -29.40 69.28 19.31
CA ARG A 485 -30.08 70.47 19.87
C ARG A 485 -29.32 70.93 21.15
N VAL A 486 -29.53 72.19 21.52
CA VAL A 486 -28.97 72.93 22.67
C VAL A 486 -29.93 72.96 23.87
N ALA A 487 -29.40 72.93 25.10
CA ALA A 487 -29.85 73.62 26.34
C ALA A 487 -28.92 73.10 27.48
N GLU A 488 -28.29 73.85 28.39
CA GLU A 488 -28.36 75.21 28.92
C GLU A 488 -27.08 75.42 29.80
N GLY A 489 -26.63 76.67 30.00
CA GLY A 489 -26.01 77.03 31.29
C GLY A 489 -24.50 77.29 31.40
N SER A 490 -24.07 78.46 30.92
CA SER A 490 -23.03 79.37 31.44
C SER A 490 -21.62 78.89 31.84
N LEU A 491 -20.67 79.44 31.08
CA LEU A 491 -19.32 79.88 31.44
C LEU A 491 -19.17 80.39 32.89
N ASN A 492 -18.43 79.64 33.71
CA ASN A 492 -17.56 80.19 34.75
C ASN A 492 -16.54 79.12 35.23
N ALA A 493 -15.58 78.76 34.37
CA ALA A 493 -14.30 78.14 34.78
C ALA A 493 -13.38 77.91 33.56
N VAL A 494 -13.24 78.91 32.69
CA VAL A 494 -11.89 79.16 32.17
C VAL A 494 -11.15 79.75 33.36
N LEU A 495 -10.33 78.93 34.03
CA LEU A 495 -9.06 79.32 34.66
C LEU A 495 -8.63 78.27 35.68
N GLN A 496 -7.49 77.66 35.37
CA GLN A 496 -6.44 77.20 36.27
C GLN A 496 -6.28 75.68 36.53
N ALA A 497 -5.04 75.28 36.20
CA ALA A 497 -4.20 74.32 36.89
C ALA A 497 -4.32 72.83 36.50
N LEU A 498 -3.43 72.43 35.59
CA LEU A 498 -2.62 71.20 35.73
C LEU A 498 -2.07 71.09 37.18
N PRO A 499 -1.92 69.89 37.78
CA PRO A 499 -0.93 68.93 37.27
C PRO A 499 -1.16 67.42 37.49
N LEU A 500 -0.36 66.68 36.72
CA LEU A 500 -0.06 65.25 36.72
C LEU A 500 0.56 64.75 38.04
N THR A 501 -0.25 64.52 39.08
CA THR A 501 0.24 63.93 40.35
C THR A 501 -0.61 62.81 40.93
N ARG A 502 -1.58 62.24 40.20
CA ARG A 502 -2.45 61.17 40.73
C ARG A 502 -2.63 59.90 39.91
N ILE A 503 -1.88 59.74 38.81
CA ILE A 503 -1.89 58.50 38.02
C ILE A 503 -0.86 57.49 38.54
N ARG A 504 0.08 57.92 39.40
CA ARG A 504 1.16 57.08 39.93
C ARG A 504 0.90 56.52 41.34
N GLU A 505 -0.15 56.96 42.03
CA GLU A 505 -0.53 56.46 43.38
C GLU A 505 -1.72 55.48 43.37
N MET A 506 -2.44 55.32 42.25
CA MET A 506 -3.47 54.27 42.13
C MET A 506 -2.91 52.89 41.75
N LEU A 507 -1.61 52.81 41.44
CA LEU A 507 -0.95 51.60 40.93
C LEU A 507 -0.34 50.69 42.01
N ALA A 508 -0.59 50.94 43.30
CA ALA A 508 -0.18 50.01 44.36
C ALA A 508 -1.01 50.19 45.63
N SER A 509 -2.09 49.42 45.81
CA SER A 509 -2.37 48.69 47.06
C SER A 509 -3.73 47.96 47.08
N ALA A 510 -3.66 46.69 47.51
CA ALA A 510 -4.61 45.96 48.34
C ALA A 510 -5.87 45.30 47.71
N VAL A 511 -5.69 44.03 47.35
CA VAL A 511 -6.55 42.87 47.71
C VAL A 511 -6.63 42.75 49.27
N PRO A 512 -7.60 42.08 49.96
CA PRO A 512 -8.72 41.21 49.52
C PRO A 512 -10.10 41.50 50.18
N ALA A 513 -11.18 40.87 49.66
CA ALA A 513 -12.20 40.24 50.51
C ALA A 513 -13.03 39.17 49.77
N LYS A 514 -12.99 37.97 50.33
CA LYS A 514 -13.71 36.72 50.03
C LYS A 514 -15.22 36.81 50.30
N ARG A 515 -16.07 36.10 49.53
CA ARG A 515 -17.47 35.70 49.84
C ARG A 515 -17.92 34.51 48.96
N PRO A 516 -18.96 33.74 49.36
CA PRO A 516 -18.80 32.39 49.89
C PRO A 516 -19.14 31.26 48.90
N ASP A 517 -18.64 30.06 49.23
CA ASP A 517 -18.87 28.79 48.55
C ASP A 517 -20.35 28.37 48.51
N PRO A 518 -20.84 27.81 47.39
CA PRO A 518 -21.90 26.81 47.43
C PRO A 518 -21.30 25.40 47.57
N ALA A 519 -21.98 24.58 48.37
CA ALA A 519 -21.63 23.21 48.74
C ALA A 519 -21.49 22.25 47.54
N PRO A 520 -20.75 21.13 47.69
CA PRO A 520 -20.40 20.24 46.58
C PRO A 520 -21.59 19.38 46.17
N VAL A 521 -22.05 19.52 44.92
CA VAL A 521 -22.95 18.56 44.29
C VAL A 521 -22.08 17.47 43.67
N GLU A 522 -22.27 16.22 44.12
CA GLU A 522 -21.63 15.02 43.60
C GLU A 522 -21.87 14.86 42.09
N LEU A 523 -20.89 15.26 41.28
CA LEU A 523 -20.89 15.09 39.81
C LEU A 523 -20.13 13.84 39.34
N ASP A 524 -19.63 13.03 40.28
CA ASP A 524 -18.64 11.97 40.01
C ASP A 524 -19.24 10.72 39.35
N ALA A 525 -20.57 10.54 39.39
CA ALA A 525 -21.26 9.41 38.77
C ALA A 525 -21.61 9.65 37.28
N ALA A 526 -22.08 10.86 36.93
CA ALA A 526 -22.47 11.19 35.56
C ALA A 526 -21.26 11.38 34.62
N TYR A 527 -20.12 11.84 35.17
CA TYR A 527 -18.87 11.99 34.42
C TYR A 527 -18.23 10.64 34.10
N ARG A 528 -18.26 9.68 35.04
CA ARG A 528 -17.78 8.30 34.81
C ARG A 528 -18.65 7.53 33.81
N GLN A 529 -19.95 7.80 33.75
CA GLN A 529 -20.85 7.16 32.80
C GLN A 529 -20.60 7.62 31.34
N ASN A 530 -20.14 8.86 31.13
CA ASN A 530 -19.78 9.38 29.80
C ASN A 530 -18.43 8.85 29.28
N ILE A 531 -17.48 8.54 30.18
CA ILE A 531 -16.19 7.92 29.81
C ILE A 531 -16.40 6.48 29.32
N ASN A 532 -17.31 5.72 29.95
CA ASN A 532 -17.68 4.38 29.47
C ASN A 532 -18.47 4.42 28.14
N GLY A 533 -19.16 5.53 27.83
CA GLY A 533 -19.81 5.76 26.53
C GLY A 533 -18.82 6.07 25.40
N GLN A 534 -17.66 6.67 25.70
CA GLN A 534 -16.59 6.92 24.72
C GLN A 534 -15.86 5.63 24.30
N ALA A 535 -15.67 4.68 25.23
CA ALA A 535 -15.10 3.37 24.92
C ALA A 535 -16.01 2.54 23.98
N HIS A 536 -17.33 2.64 24.16
CA HIS A 536 -18.31 1.89 23.36
C HIS A 536 -18.42 2.36 21.91
N ILE A 537 -18.22 3.65 21.60
CA ILE A 537 -18.32 4.18 20.23
C ILE A 537 -17.07 3.81 19.40
N VAL A 538 -15.89 3.81 20.02
CA VAL A 538 -14.64 3.34 19.39
C VAL A 538 -14.68 1.82 19.15
N LEU A 539 -15.31 1.06 20.06
CA LEU A 539 -15.48 -0.40 19.93
C LEU A 539 -16.59 -0.80 18.95
N THR A 540 -17.70 -0.06 18.84
CA THR A 540 -18.81 -0.42 17.92
C THR A 540 -18.54 -0.09 16.45
N LEU A 541 -17.56 0.78 16.16
CA LEU A 541 -17.04 0.99 14.80
C LEU A 541 -16.00 -0.07 14.38
N SER A 542 -15.57 -0.92 15.32
CA SER A 542 -14.62 -2.00 15.13
C SER A 542 -15.38 -3.31 14.92
N GLY A 543 -15.88 -3.52 13.70
CA GLY A 543 -16.30 -4.86 13.26
C GLY A 543 -15.17 -5.89 13.27
N ASP A 544 -13.91 -5.43 13.33
CA ASP A 544 -12.72 -6.24 13.51
C ASP A 544 -11.67 -5.46 14.33
N GLY A 545 -11.49 -5.86 15.59
CA GLY A 545 -10.21 -6.04 16.28
C GLY A 545 -9.11 -4.97 16.36
N ASP A 546 -9.16 -3.83 15.68
CA ASP A 546 -8.05 -2.85 15.72
C ASP A 546 -8.50 -1.39 15.94
N PRO A 547 -8.25 -0.82 17.14
CA PRO A 547 -8.63 0.57 17.47
C PRO A 547 -7.89 1.63 16.64
N ALA A 548 -6.75 1.31 16.02
CA ALA A 548 -6.00 2.24 15.18
C ALA A 548 -6.71 2.53 13.83
N ALA A 549 -7.45 1.56 13.30
CA ALA A 549 -8.17 1.68 12.03
C ALA A 549 -9.45 2.53 12.14
N ALA A 550 -10.07 2.58 13.31
CA ALA A 550 -11.27 3.38 13.57
C ALA A 550 -10.95 4.89 13.65
N ILE A 551 -9.79 5.26 14.19
CA ILE A 551 -9.29 6.64 14.29
C ILE A 551 -9.06 7.25 12.90
N LEU A 552 -8.75 6.43 11.89
CA LEU A 552 -8.49 6.87 10.53
C LEU A 552 -9.77 7.21 9.73
N ARG A 553 -10.97 6.88 10.24
CA ARG A 553 -12.25 7.07 9.51
C ARG A 553 -13.08 8.27 9.97
N ALA A 554 -12.75 8.89 11.09
CA ALA A 554 -13.40 10.08 11.62
C ALA A 554 -12.35 11.03 12.19
N VAL A 555 -12.38 12.31 11.80
CA VAL A 555 -11.44 13.31 12.35
C VAL A 555 -12.01 13.83 13.67
N PRO A 556 -11.38 13.56 14.82
CA PRO A 556 -11.82 14.14 16.08
C PRO A 556 -11.44 15.63 16.09
N VAL A 557 -12.43 16.49 16.33
CA VAL A 557 -12.23 17.93 16.55
C VAL A 557 -12.50 18.23 18.02
N SER A 558 -11.50 18.77 18.70
CA SER A 558 -11.58 19.16 20.11
C SER A 558 -11.22 20.65 20.22
N ILE A 559 -12.12 21.43 20.80
CA ILE A 559 -11.91 22.87 21.02
C ILE A 559 -11.98 23.12 22.53
N TYR A 560 -10.96 23.82 23.03
CA TYR A 560 -10.89 24.32 24.39
C TYR A 560 -10.64 25.83 24.37
N LEU A 561 -11.48 26.57 25.09
CA LEU A 561 -11.33 28.01 25.31
C LEU A 561 -11.30 28.30 26.80
N ALA A 562 -10.40 29.19 27.23
CA ALA A 562 -10.29 29.61 28.62
C ALA A 562 -11.49 30.46 29.09
N SER A 563 -12.17 31.15 28.17
CA SER A 563 -13.35 31.99 28.46
C SER A 563 -14.49 31.76 27.47
N ASP A 564 -15.72 32.06 27.89
CA ASP A 564 -16.94 32.02 27.08
C ASP A 564 -17.10 33.24 26.14
N VAL A 565 -16.18 34.20 26.20
CA VAL A 565 -16.22 35.45 25.42
C VAL A 565 -15.90 35.17 23.94
N ASP A 566 -16.83 35.47 23.02
CA ASP A 566 -16.67 35.21 21.57
C ASP A 566 -16.45 33.73 21.19
N ALA A 567 -16.85 32.81 22.08
CA ALA A 567 -16.77 31.37 21.87
C ALA A 567 -17.50 30.91 20.58
N GLU A 568 -18.68 31.47 20.30
CA GLU A 568 -19.45 31.20 19.07
C GLU A 568 -18.72 31.68 17.80
N ALA A 569 -17.97 32.78 17.88
CA ALA A 569 -17.21 33.31 16.75
C ALA A 569 -16.00 32.44 16.42
N VAL A 570 -15.32 31.90 17.45
CA VAL A 570 -14.22 30.94 17.27
C VAL A 570 -14.75 29.63 16.70
N GLU A 571 -15.89 29.14 17.19
CA GLU A 571 -16.53 27.94 16.66
C GLU A 571 -16.93 28.12 15.20
N ALA A 572 -17.61 29.22 14.85
CA ALA A 572 -17.96 29.51 13.46
C ALA A 572 -16.72 29.56 12.54
N ALA A 573 -15.62 30.17 13.00
CA ALA A 573 -14.38 30.24 12.23
C ALA A 573 -13.71 28.86 12.04
N VAL A 574 -13.77 27.97 13.04
CA VAL A 574 -13.28 26.58 12.92
C VAL A 574 -14.17 25.78 11.96
N LEU A 575 -15.49 25.97 12.02
CA LEU A 575 -16.44 25.29 11.13
C LEU A 575 -16.24 25.73 9.67
N ASP A 576 -16.10 27.03 9.42
CA ASP A 576 -15.81 27.57 8.08
C ASP A 576 -14.48 27.00 7.53
N LEU A 577 -13.44 26.93 8.36
CA LEU A 577 -12.15 26.36 7.98
C LEU A 577 -12.27 24.87 7.60
N LEU A 578 -13.06 24.11 8.35
CA LEU A 578 -13.29 22.68 8.09
C LEU A 578 -14.11 22.45 6.82
N ASP A 579 -15.13 23.26 6.58
CA ASP A 579 -15.95 23.19 5.37
C ASP A 579 -15.14 23.56 4.11
N GLU A 580 -14.30 24.61 4.19
CA GLU A 580 -13.37 24.99 3.11
C GLU A 580 -12.23 23.97 2.90
N ALA A 581 -11.93 23.15 3.90
CA ALA A 581 -11.04 21.99 3.80
C ALA A 581 -11.76 20.72 3.29
N GLY A 582 -13.07 20.77 3.06
CA GLY A 582 -13.88 19.66 2.54
C GLY A 582 -14.36 18.65 3.58
N ILE A 583 -14.44 19.04 4.86
CA ILE A 583 -14.84 18.20 6.00
C ILE A 583 -16.23 18.63 6.50
N ASP A 584 -17.25 17.79 6.27
CA ASP A 584 -18.63 18.05 6.68
C ASP A 584 -18.89 17.42 8.08
N ILE A 585 -19.55 18.15 9.00
CA ILE A 585 -19.75 17.72 10.40
C ILE A 585 -21.18 17.19 10.59
N THR A 586 -21.32 15.91 10.99
CA THR A 586 -22.64 15.26 11.07
C THR A 586 -23.16 15.05 12.50
N GLU A 587 -22.36 15.22 13.55
CA GLU A 587 -22.83 15.01 14.93
C GLU A 587 -22.23 16.02 15.93
N SER A 588 -23.09 16.74 16.65
CA SER A 588 -22.73 17.71 17.69
C SER A 588 -23.38 17.35 19.02
N LYS A 589 -22.60 17.23 20.10
CA LYS A 589 -23.13 17.14 21.47
C LYS A 589 -23.37 18.54 22.07
N PRO A 590 -24.37 18.71 22.96
CA PRO A 590 -24.65 20.02 23.57
C PRO A 590 -23.55 20.43 24.56
N ALA A 591 -23.26 21.73 24.61
CA ALA A 591 -22.24 22.35 25.45
C ALA A 591 -22.60 22.32 26.95
N ILE A 592 -21.62 22.02 27.81
CA ILE A 592 -21.75 22.15 29.27
C ILE A 592 -20.94 23.38 29.72
N VAL A 593 -21.58 24.29 30.46
CA VAL A 593 -21.02 25.57 30.90
C VAL A 593 -20.13 25.40 32.13
N GLY A 594 -18.96 26.04 32.08
CA GLY A 594 -17.85 25.90 33.02
C GLY A 594 -16.69 25.13 32.37
N SER A 595 -15.81 25.85 31.65
CA SER A 595 -14.74 25.29 30.82
C SER A 595 -15.32 24.49 29.63
N TRP A 596 -15.50 25.17 28.49
CA TRP A 596 -16.23 24.64 27.33
C TRP A 596 -15.49 23.45 26.70
N LEU A 597 -16.10 22.26 26.78
CA LEU A 597 -15.66 21.01 26.15
C LEU A 597 -16.74 20.59 25.13
N GLY A 598 -16.50 20.86 23.85
CA GLY A 598 -17.32 20.38 22.74
C GLY A 598 -16.54 19.38 21.91
N LEU A 599 -16.94 18.11 21.92
CA LEU A 599 -16.39 17.07 21.05
C LEU A 599 -17.30 16.96 19.81
N ARG A 600 -16.79 17.24 18.60
CA ARG A 600 -17.52 17.03 17.33
C ARG A 600 -16.80 15.99 16.46
N LEU A 601 -17.57 15.07 15.87
CA LEU A 601 -17.08 14.03 14.97
C LEU A 601 -17.43 14.42 13.52
N GLY A 602 -16.41 14.72 12.70
CA GLY A 602 -16.56 15.02 11.28
C GLY A 602 -16.40 13.78 10.39
N ARG A 603 -17.16 13.70 9.29
CA ARG A 603 -17.13 12.57 8.33
C ARG A 603 -16.94 13.08 6.90
N PHE A 604 -16.05 12.46 6.13
CA PHE A 604 -15.77 12.85 4.75
C PHE A 604 -16.91 12.47 3.77
N ARG A 605 -17.18 13.33 2.77
CA ARG A 605 -18.24 13.13 1.75
C ARG A 605 -17.98 11.98 0.76
N ARG A 606 -16.79 11.38 0.75
CA ARG A 606 -16.42 10.23 -0.09
C ARG A 606 -15.66 9.18 0.72
N HIS A 607 -15.58 7.95 0.21
CA HIS A 607 -14.66 6.95 0.74
C HIS A 607 -13.24 7.43 0.43
N VAL A 608 -12.55 7.95 1.44
CA VAL A 608 -11.20 8.52 1.34
C VAL A 608 -10.22 7.54 1.98
N THR A 609 -9.13 7.23 1.29
CA THR A 609 -8.06 6.34 1.82
C THR A 609 -7.15 7.10 2.79
N ALA A 610 -6.44 6.39 3.68
CA ALA A 610 -5.58 6.99 4.71
C ALA A 610 -4.51 7.97 4.16
N THR A 611 -4.10 7.80 2.90
CA THR A 611 -3.20 8.69 2.16
C THR A 611 -3.84 10.02 1.76
N GLU A 612 -5.09 10.01 1.32
CA GLU A 612 -5.81 11.22 0.88
C GLU A 612 -6.20 12.12 2.07
N ALA A 613 -6.51 11.53 3.23
CA ALA A 613 -6.76 12.27 4.47
C ALA A 613 -5.50 13.01 4.97
N GLY A 614 -4.31 12.43 4.77
CA GLY A 614 -3.02 13.07 5.08
C GLY A 614 -2.64 14.22 4.14
N GLU A 615 -3.06 14.18 2.88
CA GLU A 615 -2.82 15.27 1.92
C GLU A 615 -3.69 16.51 2.16
N VAL A 616 -4.89 16.32 2.74
CA VAL A 616 -5.81 17.42 3.09
C VAL A 616 -5.31 18.17 4.33
N THR A 617 -4.87 17.46 5.37
CA THR A 617 -4.25 18.08 6.55
C THR A 617 -2.94 18.79 6.21
N ALA A 618 -2.11 18.22 5.34
CA ALA A 618 -0.87 18.87 4.86
C ALA A 618 -1.11 20.12 3.99
N ARG A 619 -2.28 20.25 3.35
CA ARG A 619 -2.67 21.46 2.60
C ARG A 619 -3.10 22.60 3.54
N VAL A 620 -3.90 22.29 4.56
CA VAL A 620 -4.30 23.26 5.60
C VAL A 620 -3.07 23.72 6.41
N GLU A 621 -2.11 22.83 6.68
CA GLU A 621 -0.85 23.14 7.35
C GLU A 621 0.02 24.13 6.56
N ARG A 622 0.18 23.91 5.25
CA ARG A 622 0.90 24.85 4.37
C ARG A 622 0.23 26.23 4.33
N ALA A 623 -1.10 26.28 4.33
CA ALA A 623 -1.85 27.52 4.37
C ALA A 623 -1.69 28.30 5.70
N LEU A 624 -1.60 27.60 6.84
CA LEU A 624 -1.31 28.21 8.14
C LEU A 624 0.16 28.65 8.28
N GLN A 625 1.12 27.83 7.85
CA GLN A 625 2.56 28.12 7.96
C GLN A 625 2.98 29.32 7.11
N ALA A 626 2.49 29.43 5.87
CA ALA A 626 2.85 30.53 4.98
C ALA A 626 2.45 31.91 5.53
N ARG A 627 1.37 31.99 6.32
CA ARG A 627 0.85 33.24 6.89
C ARG A 627 1.48 33.60 8.24
N LEU A 628 1.96 32.62 9.01
CA LEU A 628 2.72 32.84 10.25
C LEU A 628 4.19 33.23 9.97
N LEU A 629 4.70 33.00 8.75
CA LEU A 629 6.09 33.22 8.34
C LEU A 629 6.29 34.33 7.29
N ASP A 630 5.26 35.12 6.96
CA ASP A 630 5.32 36.20 5.94
C ASP A 630 5.90 35.74 4.58
N GLN A 631 5.57 34.52 4.14
CA GLN A 631 6.02 34.01 2.83
C GLN A 631 5.07 34.46 1.69
N PRO A 632 5.61 34.72 0.48
CA PRO A 632 4.80 35.22 -0.64
C PRO A 632 3.70 34.22 -1.04
N GLN A 633 2.49 34.77 -1.25
CA GLN A 633 1.19 34.11 -1.51
C GLN A 633 1.09 33.18 -2.73
N ALA A 634 2.19 32.77 -3.36
CA ALA A 634 2.16 32.15 -4.68
C ALA A 634 1.56 30.73 -4.73
N ASP A 635 1.46 30.02 -3.60
CA ASP A 635 1.08 28.59 -3.56
C ASP A 635 -0.25 28.28 -2.82
N ILE A 636 -1.08 29.27 -2.47
CA ILE A 636 -2.30 29.05 -1.65
C ILE A 636 -3.56 29.62 -2.31
N ASP A 637 -4.64 28.83 -2.32
CA ASP A 637 -5.97 29.25 -2.75
C ASP A 637 -6.49 30.42 -1.88
N ALA A 638 -6.84 31.55 -2.50
CA ALA A 638 -7.22 32.80 -1.82
C ALA A 638 -8.32 32.64 -0.75
N LYS A 639 -9.24 31.68 -0.94
CA LYS A 639 -10.34 31.40 -0.02
C LYS A 639 -9.88 30.78 1.30
N GLN A 640 -8.92 29.85 1.24
CA GLN A 640 -8.37 29.20 2.43
C GLN A 640 -7.54 30.17 3.29
N ALA A 641 -6.83 31.10 2.65
CA ALA A 641 -6.12 32.16 3.36
C ALA A 641 -7.08 33.07 4.15
N GLU A 642 -8.26 33.36 3.60
CA GLU A 642 -9.30 34.18 4.24
C GLU A 642 -9.97 33.46 5.43
N ALA A 643 -10.19 32.15 5.34
CA ALA A 643 -10.68 31.31 6.43
C ALA A 643 -9.74 31.32 7.66
N VAL A 644 -8.44 31.16 7.43
CA VAL A 644 -7.41 31.19 8.47
C VAL A 644 -7.30 32.58 9.11
N ALA A 645 -7.49 33.66 8.33
CA ALA A 645 -7.52 35.03 8.84
C ALA A 645 -8.63 35.23 9.89
N ARG A 646 -9.81 34.69 9.59
CA ARG A 646 -11.00 34.77 10.44
C ARG A 646 -10.79 34.00 11.74
N LEU A 647 -10.15 32.83 11.69
CA LEU A 647 -9.81 32.05 12.90
C LEU A 647 -8.80 32.77 13.80
N ILE A 648 -7.73 33.33 13.24
CA ILE A 648 -6.73 34.08 14.02
C ILE A 648 -7.35 35.35 14.63
N GLY A 649 -8.18 36.07 13.86
CA GLY A 649 -8.91 37.24 14.36
C GLY A 649 -9.91 36.91 15.49
N ALA A 650 -10.58 35.76 15.40
CA ALA A 650 -11.47 35.29 16.47
C ALA A 650 -10.69 34.88 17.73
N LEU A 651 -9.50 34.29 17.56
CA LEU A 651 -8.64 33.90 18.68
C LEU A 651 -7.97 35.10 19.38
N ASP A 652 -7.83 36.26 18.74
CA ASP A 652 -7.11 37.42 19.30
C ASP A 652 -7.69 37.88 20.65
N LYS A 653 -9.00 37.76 20.81
CA LYS A 653 -9.74 38.16 22.03
C LYS A 653 -9.71 37.12 23.16
N GLN A 654 -9.19 35.92 22.92
CA GLN A 654 -9.04 34.86 23.92
C GLN A 654 -7.64 34.92 24.54
N SER A 655 -7.54 34.74 25.87
CA SER A 655 -6.24 34.69 26.56
C SER A 655 -5.53 33.37 26.25
N ASP A 656 -6.24 32.24 26.38
CA ASP A 656 -5.70 30.92 26.13
C ASP A 656 -6.70 30.01 25.41
N ALA A 657 -6.19 29.21 24.47
CA ALA A 657 -7.01 28.30 23.66
C ALA A 657 -6.20 27.08 23.22
N CYS A 658 -6.82 25.90 23.21
CA CYS A 658 -6.28 24.68 22.60
C CYS A 658 -7.27 24.17 21.56
N ILE A 659 -6.86 24.09 20.30
CA ILE A 659 -7.69 23.56 19.21
C ILE A 659 -6.95 22.38 18.58
N GLN A 660 -7.59 21.21 18.57
CA GLN A 660 -7.10 20.01 17.90
C GLN A 660 -8.02 19.66 16.74
N VAL A 661 -7.43 19.50 15.55
CA VAL A 661 -8.08 19.00 14.34
C VAL A 661 -7.21 17.87 13.78
N GLY A 662 -7.52 16.62 14.13
CA GLY A 662 -6.68 15.47 13.75
C GLY A 662 -5.26 15.61 14.31
N SER A 663 -4.26 15.70 13.41
CA SER A 663 -2.84 15.90 13.78
C SER A 663 -2.44 17.37 13.92
N LEU A 664 -3.26 18.32 13.44
CA LEU A 664 -3.02 19.75 13.61
C LEU A 664 -3.42 20.17 15.02
N PHE A 665 -2.49 20.81 15.73
CA PHE A 665 -2.69 21.29 17.08
C PHE A 665 -2.28 22.75 17.22
N LEU A 666 -3.21 23.56 17.68
CA LEU A 666 -3.09 25.01 17.76
C LEU A 666 -3.25 25.42 19.22
N ILE A 667 -2.19 26.02 19.77
CA ILE A 667 -2.10 26.40 21.18
C ILE A 667 -1.90 27.91 21.24
N LYS A 668 -2.76 28.61 21.96
CA LYS A 668 -2.58 30.01 22.34
C LYS A 668 -2.35 30.08 23.84
N VAL A 669 -1.23 30.70 24.23
CA VAL A 669 -0.92 31.05 25.63
C VAL A 669 -0.59 32.53 25.70
N GLY A 670 -1.47 33.32 26.30
CA GLY A 670 -1.40 34.78 26.30
C GLY A 670 -1.35 35.39 24.89
N GLN A 671 -0.21 35.99 24.51
CA GLN A 671 0.00 36.64 23.19
C GLN A 671 0.73 35.74 22.19
N ARG A 672 1.09 34.50 22.58
CA ARG A 672 1.86 33.58 21.72
C ARG A 672 0.94 32.53 21.14
N LEU A 673 0.88 32.49 19.81
CA LEU A 673 0.20 31.45 19.04
C LEU A 673 1.23 30.46 18.52
N VAL A 674 1.08 29.19 18.85
CA VAL A 674 1.96 28.10 18.41
C VAL A 674 1.11 27.08 17.65
N VAL A 675 1.56 26.75 16.45
CA VAL A 675 0.95 25.72 15.59
C VAL A 675 1.94 24.58 15.49
N ARG A 676 1.49 23.36 15.82
CA ARG A 676 2.32 22.15 15.81
C ARG A 676 1.56 20.98 15.19
N ASN A 677 2.31 20.11 14.52
CA ASN A 677 1.80 18.83 14.04
C ASN A 677 2.13 17.74 15.07
N LEU A 678 1.11 16.98 15.49
CA LEU A 678 1.23 15.94 16.49
C LEU A 678 1.60 14.62 15.84
N THR A 679 2.59 13.95 16.40
CA THR A 679 2.95 12.58 16.02
C THR A 679 1.84 11.59 16.40
N PRO A 680 1.79 10.39 15.79
CA PRO A 680 0.81 9.36 16.17
C PRO A 680 0.81 9.01 17.66
N ARG A 681 1.98 9.07 18.32
CA ARG A 681 2.11 8.84 19.76
C ARG A 681 1.52 9.97 20.59
N GLU A 682 1.76 11.22 20.21
CA GLU A 682 1.21 12.41 20.88
C GLU A 682 -0.31 12.52 20.68
N MET A 683 -0.82 12.21 19.48
CA MET A 683 -2.27 12.12 19.23
C MET A 683 -2.93 11.04 20.10
N ALA A 684 -2.31 9.86 20.20
CA ALA A 684 -2.81 8.78 21.04
C ALA A 684 -2.71 9.09 22.55
N PHE A 685 -1.79 9.99 22.94
CA PHE A 685 -1.66 10.49 24.31
C PHE A 685 -2.75 11.52 24.63
N LEU A 686 -2.93 12.55 23.78
CA LEU A 686 -3.96 13.57 23.96
C LEU A 686 -5.38 13.01 23.82
N GLY A 687 -5.58 12.03 22.94
CA GLY A 687 -6.85 11.31 22.81
C GLY A 687 -7.23 10.53 24.07
N ARG A 688 -6.25 10.04 24.83
CA ARG A 688 -6.46 9.35 26.11
C ARG A 688 -6.58 10.30 27.31
N ASN A 689 -5.98 11.48 27.21
CA ASN A 689 -5.85 12.44 28.32
C ASN A 689 -6.50 13.80 27.95
N GLN A 690 -7.75 13.79 27.50
CA GLN A 690 -8.47 15.01 27.08
C GLN A 690 -8.62 16.06 28.19
N THR A 691 -8.49 15.68 29.46
CA THR A 691 -8.51 16.58 30.61
C THR A 691 -7.30 17.52 30.66
N VAL A 692 -6.19 17.16 30.00
CA VAL A 692 -4.95 17.95 29.97
C VAL A 692 -5.09 19.19 29.09
N LEU A 693 -6.01 19.17 28.11
CA LEU A 693 -6.31 20.32 27.23
C LEU A 693 -6.75 21.58 27.99
N LYS A 694 -7.12 21.45 29.27
CA LYS A 694 -7.53 22.55 30.14
C LYS A 694 -6.38 23.47 30.56
N ASP A 695 -5.16 22.94 30.55
CA ASP A 695 -3.96 23.67 30.94
C ASP A 695 -2.96 23.68 29.76
N PRO A 696 -2.97 24.74 28.94
CA PRO A 696 -2.19 24.81 27.72
C PRO A 696 -0.67 24.80 27.99
N GLU A 697 -0.22 25.26 29.16
CA GLU A 697 1.19 25.18 29.55
C GLU A 697 1.61 23.73 29.85
N GLN A 698 0.76 22.98 30.56
CA GLN A 698 1.02 21.55 30.82
C GLN A 698 0.99 20.70 29.56
N VAL A 699 0.13 21.03 28.59
CA VAL A 699 0.13 20.34 27.29
C VAL A 699 1.45 20.56 26.55
N LEU A 700 1.93 21.81 26.52
CA LEU A 700 3.18 22.13 25.82
C LEU A 700 4.38 21.41 26.47
N ASP A 701 4.47 21.42 27.81
CA ASP A 701 5.52 20.73 28.57
C ASP A 701 5.45 19.20 28.39
N ALA A 702 4.25 18.61 28.35
CA ALA A 702 4.06 17.19 28.08
C ALA A 702 4.49 16.79 26.66
N LEU A 703 4.17 17.63 25.66
CA LEU A 703 4.57 17.41 24.26
C LEU A 703 6.08 17.62 24.04
N GLU A 704 6.72 18.52 24.79
CA GLU A 704 8.18 18.70 24.77
C GLU A 704 8.91 17.51 25.42
N LYS A 705 8.40 17.00 26.55
CA LYS A 705 8.95 15.80 27.21
C LYS A 705 8.78 14.53 26.38
N MET A 706 7.75 14.43 25.55
CA MET A 706 7.59 13.33 24.59
C MET A 706 8.52 13.45 23.37
N ALA A 707 8.83 14.68 22.94
CA ALA A 707 9.82 14.92 21.91
C ALA A 707 11.25 14.61 22.39
N ASN A 708 11.54 14.82 23.68
CA ASN A 708 12.82 14.54 24.34
C ASN A 708 12.65 13.58 25.53
N PRO A 709 12.53 12.26 25.29
CA PRO A 709 12.32 11.31 26.37
C PRO A 709 13.54 11.22 27.30
N PRO A 710 13.36 11.19 28.64
CA PRO A 710 14.46 10.94 29.56
C PRO A 710 15.05 9.54 29.34
N ALA A 711 16.35 9.37 29.61
CA ALA A 711 17.15 8.18 29.28
C ALA A 711 16.61 6.82 29.77
N ASN A 712 15.59 6.79 30.63
CA ASN A 712 14.98 5.59 31.18
C ASN A 712 13.72 5.10 30.45
N GLY A 713 13.31 5.70 29.33
CA GLY A 713 12.23 5.19 28.48
C GLY A 713 10.83 5.14 29.12
N GLN A 714 10.63 5.73 30.30
CA GLN A 714 9.33 5.85 30.95
C GLN A 714 8.57 7.07 30.41
N VAL A 715 7.30 6.86 30.04
CA VAL A 715 6.37 7.94 29.70
C VAL A 715 6.14 8.79 30.97
N PRO A 716 6.22 10.14 30.91
CA PRO A 716 6.01 10.97 32.09
C PRO A 716 4.59 10.79 32.67
N ASP A 717 4.49 10.40 33.94
CA ASP A 717 3.22 10.42 34.67
C ASP A 717 2.94 11.86 35.12
N LEU A 718 1.84 12.45 34.64
CA LEU A 718 1.38 13.76 35.08
C LEU A 718 0.56 13.63 36.38
N PRO A 719 0.72 14.57 37.34
CA PRO A 719 -0.14 14.61 38.53
C PRO A 719 -1.59 14.94 38.11
N GLY A 720 -2.47 13.94 38.17
CA GLY A 720 -3.89 14.05 37.81
C GLY A 720 -4.41 12.97 36.87
N ALA A 721 -3.54 12.17 36.25
CA ALA A 721 -3.95 10.99 35.50
C ALA A 721 -4.23 9.82 36.48
N GLN A 722 -5.51 9.62 36.83
CA GLN A 722 -5.89 8.40 37.55
C GLN A 722 -5.71 7.20 36.59
N ARG A 723 -4.73 6.33 36.88
CA ARG A 723 -4.68 5.00 36.24
C ARG A 723 -5.95 4.24 36.66
N PRO A 724 -6.72 3.65 35.73
CA PRO A 724 -7.75 2.69 36.12
C PRO A 724 -7.03 1.51 36.78
N THR A 725 -7.31 1.28 38.05
CA THR A 725 -6.88 0.07 38.76
C THR A 725 -7.48 -1.14 38.07
N LEU A 726 -6.64 -2.00 37.50
CA LEU A 726 -6.99 -3.37 37.13
C LEU A 726 -7.29 -4.16 38.42
N THR A 727 -8.53 -4.04 38.89
CA THR A 727 -9.15 -4.97 39.84
C THR A 727 -10.26 -5.66 39.09
N ASP A 728 -9.97 -6.89 38.67
CA ASP A 728 -10.86 -8.05 38.59
C ASP A 728 -10.27 -9.06 37.59
N ALA A 729 -9.17 -9.68 37.98
CA ALA A 729 -8.80 -11.00 37.49
C ALA A 729 -9.14 -12.00 38.61
N PRO A 730 -9.97 -13.02 38.37
CA PRO A 730 -10.29 -13.99 39.40
C PRO A 730 -9.04 -14.80 39.75
N ASP A 731 -8.79 -14.93 41.06
CA ASP A 731 -7.70 -15.74 41.61
C ASP A 731 -7.85 -17.20 41.16
N PRO A 732 -6.88 -17.78 40.43
CA PRO A 732 -6.97 -19.16 39.96
C PRO A 732 -6.83 -20.22 41.07
N ASN A 733 -6.75 -19.84 42.36
CA ASN A 733 -6.57 -20.78 43.48
C ASN A 733 -7.59 -20.64 44.64
N ALA A 734 -8.77 -20.06 44.43
CA ALA A 734 -9.82 -20.10 45.45
C ALA A 734 -10.55 -21.47 45.46
N PRO A 735 -10.67 -22.16 46.63
CA PRO A 735 -11.40 -23.43 46.71
C PRO A 735 -12.93 -23.26 46.73
N GLN A 736 -13.54 -24.00 45.79
CA GLN A 736 -14.97 -24.29 45.52
C GLN A 736 -15.85 -23.18 44.93
#